data_AF-A0A0J9FGH9-F1
#
_entry.id   AF-A0A0J9FGH9-F1
#
_cell.length_a   1.000
_cell.length_b   1.000
_cell.length_c   1.000
_cell.angle_alpha   90.00
_cell.angle_beta   90.00
_cell.angle_gamma   90.00
#
_symmetry.space_group_name_H-M   'P 1'
#
loop_
_entity.id
_entity.type
_entity.pdbx_description
1 polymer ?
#
loop_
_entity_poly.entity_id
_entity_poly.type
_entity_poly.pdbx_seq_one_letter_code
_entity_poly.pdbx_strand_id
1 'polypeptide(L)'
;MNFTDDDIKRIKDASASHLIDVVQDFQNLRKSGTSYICDCPVCKASKKFSIHPVKDIYGCFSCHQVNGVGALDYLMRVEKKEFPDALEYLAHKFNVILDQRPEQKKKQIEKMKKGSKKAKGNDVCSFCSKMLSDSGLTFEDVTAKIYKTGDTKSIFEARTFHPGTINGSGEIDSSGDDVIIEYYDLEGMPVTYSRKDHRKKDTGERKEYFRVRWQFPDAHLDKEGKPFKYKSPSGSGTPIYIPEKLRRMYKEKEQIPRLYIQEGEKKAEKACKHGVPSIAVSGIQNLGSKENSSLPEDLVKIITTCGVKEVAFIFDSDWDDISTNIRLNDRVEKRPYCFFYAAKNFKEYMRTLKNRNIYVEVFVGHIQKNEAGDKGLDDLLSNTLKDHEDELAKDIEFACNQKKGLGKYVEMFKVTTWTDHKLQELWCLHSHEAFAERHKDILKNLPEFVFGRYRWKFDDTGKVVLAQPFDDDEKFWEEVEKKDRGGDPRIEYQFCYVNSHNFLQNRGFGRLRRLDKTYQFIHLDPPVVQAIDASDARDYLFQFAKHYCKKEVNEMLIKGVSQYVGPDKLSLLNFIEPNFIKPNRESQYFYFDTKCWYITKDSVQEMGYENISHHIWAEQRKMIPSKYLGYPLITFKVDQENHYTYSISKDGEKCHYLLFLKNASNFSWRKSEVEKDADEENENRIHLLSKLCAIGYMIMEAKDNNVSKAVVGMDGKQSEVGDSNGRSGKSLIGELMRCAIPTAYIPGKRSDLFNDQFVWNDVLENTKLVFIDDVLQNFNFEFLFPNITGDWSVNYKGGRRITIPFSASPKIYIATNHAIRGSGSSFTDRQWLLAFSDYYNDSRKPIDDFGTLFFSEWDFDQWNLTWNLLANCIQLYLQFGVVQAPGERLEQRKLRQEMGETLISWADEYFSSNEHLNQRLVRKDLYDAFCTYDPAQRKFISPTAFKKKFIMYCDWKGYIFNPHKYDSKTGKPFQLDKDGRPIIDDKAGGIEYFTVGTGSYTGDGIPEDDSTNEQTLIDF
;
A
#
# COMPACT_ATOMS: atom_id res chain seq x y z
N MET A 1 24.38 -14.79 33.33
CA MET A 1 25.47 -13.78 33.16
C MET A 1 25.16 -12.89 31.95
N ASN A 2 25.97 -11.86 31.61
CA ASN A 2 25.74 -11.06 30.40
C ASN A 2 26.66 -11.52 29.26
N PHE A 3 26.18 -12.39 28.38
CA PHE A 3 26.88 -12.79 27.15
C PHE A 3 27.09 -11.57 26.23
N THR A 4 28.22 -11.50 25.51
CA THR A 4 28.38 -10.57 24.37
C THR A 4 27.65 -11.09 23.14
N ASP A 5 27.44 -10.25 22.12
CA ASP A 5 26.89 -10.69 20.84
C ASP A 5 27.77 -11.76 20.16
N ASP A 6 29.09 -11.72 20.37
CA ASP A 6 30.01 -12.75 19.87
C ASP A 6 29.92 -14.06 20.68
N ASP A 7 29.83 -14.00 22.02
CA ASP A 7 29.52 -15.18 22.85
C ASP A 7 28.21 -15.85 22.37
N ILE A 8 27.15 -15.05 22.18
CA ILE A 8 25.84 -15.50 21.69
C ILE A 8 25.96 -16.13 20.30
N LYS A 9 26.79 -15.58 19.42
CA LYS A 9 27.05 -16.12 18.09
C LYS A 9 27.79 -17.46 18.18
N ARG A 10 28.91 -17.55 18.90
CA ARG A 10 29.67 -18.80 19.12
C ARG A 10 28.76 -19.92 19.66
N ILE A 11 27.89 -19.61 20.63
CA ILE A 11 26.95 -20.58 21.21
C ILE A 11 25.89 -21.04 20.20
N LYS A 12 25.35 -20.13 19.37
CA LYS A 12 24.39 -20.48 18.31
C LYS A 12 25.03 -21.31 17.20
N ASP A 13 26.20 -20.90 16.71
CA ASP A 13 26.93 -21.59 15.66
C ASP A 13 27.35 -23.01 16.11
N ALA A 14 27.76 -23.19 17.38
CA ALA A 14 28.11 -24.49 17.96
C ALA A 14 26.91 -25.42 18.22
N SER A 15 25.70 -24.87 18.41
CA SER A 15 24.49 -25.66 18.71
C SER A 15 23.57 -25.90 17.50
N ALA A 16 23.85 -25.27 16.36
CA ALA A 16 23.14 -25.49 15.10
C ALA A 16 23.26 -26.95 14.61
N SER A 17 22.17 -27.50 14.08
CA SER A 17 22.04 -28.92 13.65
C SER A 17 22.17 -29.98 14.76
N HIS A 18 22.37 -29.57 16.01
CA HIS A 18 22.53 -30.46 17.18
C HIS A 18 21.30 -30.43 18.11
N LEU A 19 20.12 -30.03 17.59
CA LEU A 19 18.85 -30.07 18.34
C LEU A 19 18.57 -31.45 18.96
N ILE A 20 18.88 -32.54 18.25
CA ILE A 20 18.61 -33.89 18.76
C ILE A 20 19.35 -34.17 20.07
N ASP A 21 20.63 -33.79 20.16
CA ASP A 21 21.45 -34.03 21.35
C ASP A 21 20.93 -33.21 22.52
N VAL A 22 20.48 -31.97 22.27
CA VAL A 22 19.88 -31.11 23.29
C VAL A 22 18.55 -31.67 23.81
N VAL A 23 17.69 -32.24 22.94
CA VAL A 23 16.39 -32.78 23.37
C VAL A 23 16.54 -34.12 24.12
N GLN A 24 17.56 -34.93 23.82
CA GLN A 24 17.78 -36.22 24.48
C GLN A 24 18.00 -36.13 26.00
N ASP A 25 18.49 -35.00 26.52
CA ASP A 25 18.66 -34.79 27.97
C ASP A 25 17.33 -34.63 28.72
N PHE A 26 16.26 -34.26 28.01
CA PHE A 26 14.93 -34.01 28.57
C PHE A 26 13.90 -35.08 28.19
N GLN A 27 14.00 -35.67 27.00
CA GLN A 27 12.97 -36.55 26.43
C GLN A 27 13.54 -37.87 25.92
N ASN A 28 12.92 -38.98 26.32
CA ASN A 28 13.28 -40.33 25.86
C ASN A 28 12.82 -40.57 24.41
N LEU A 29 13.69 -40.26 23.46
CA LEU A 29 13.42 -40.36 22.03
C LEU A 29 13.43 -41.80 21.50
N ARG A 30 12.52 -42.12 20.58
CA ARG A 30 12.53 -43.38 19.80
C ARG A 30 12.70 -43.06 18.32
N LYS A 31 13.59 -43.77 17.63
CA LYS A 31 13.83 -43.55 16.20
C LYS A 31 12.65 -44.07 15.35
N SER A 32 12.23 -43.29 14.36
CA SER A 32 11.12 -43.58 13.45
C SER A 32 11.49 -43.11 12.04
N GLY A 33 12.12 -44.01 11.27
CA GLY A 33 12.70 -43.66 9.97
C GLY A 33 13.88 -42.68 10.11
N THR A 34 13.80 -41.55 9.39
CA THR A 34 14.77 -40.44 9.45
C THR A 34 14.54 -39.48 10.62
N SER A 35 13.40 -39.59 11.30
CA SER A 35 13.01 -38.70 12.41
C SER A 35 13.04 -39.45 13.75
N TYR A 36 12.94 -38.71 14.84
CA TYR A 36 12.81 -39.23 16.20
C TYR A 36 11.48 -38.78 16.79
N ILE A 37 10.80 -39.66 17.52
CA ILE A 37 9.49 -39.41 18.10
C ILE A 37 9.46 -39.69 19.60
N CYS A 38 8.66 -38.91 20.33
CA CYS A 38 8.32 -39.15 21.72
C CYS A 38 6.89 -38.67 22.04
N ASP A 39 6.48 -38.87 23.29
CA ASP A 39 5.25 -38.28 23.82
C ASP A 39 5.46 -36.76 24.00
N CYS A 40 4.44 -35.94 23.75
CA CYS A 40 4.63 -34.48 23.75
C CYS A 40 4.89 -33.94 25.17
N PRO A 41 6.00 -33.22 25.43
CA PRO A 41 6.28 -32.70 26.77
C PRO A 41 5.21 -31.73 27.29
N VAL A 42 4.54 -30.99 26.41
CA VAL A 42 3.49 -30.02 26.77
C VAL A 42 2.11 -30.68 26.85
N CYS A 43 1.57 -31.20 25.74
CA CYS A 43 0.19 -31.72 25.70
C CYS A 43 0.04 -33.21 26.05
N LYS A 44 1.15 -33.90 26.38
CA LYS A 44 1.22 -35.34 26.75
C LYS A 44 0.67 -36.34 25.72
N ALA A 45 0.30 -35.89 24.51
CA ALA A 45 -0.15 -36.76 23.42
C ALA A 45 0.95 -37.75 23.01
N SER A 46 0.65 -39.06 23.08
CA SER A 46 1.68 -40.10 22.93
C SER A 46 2.15 -40.28 21.48
N LYS A 47 3.47 -40.34 21.29
CA LYS A 47 4.17 -40.47 19.99
C LYS A 47 3.78 -39.42 18.94
N LYS A 48 3.34 -38.23 19.38
CA LYS A 48 2.94 -37.11 18.49
C LYS A 48 3.95 -35.98 18.42
N PHE A 49 5.00 -35.99 19.24
CA PHE A 49 6.13 -35.07 19.11
C PHE A 49 7.19 -35.71 18.22
N SER A 50 7.69 -34.94 17.24
CA SER A 50 8.63 -35.40 16.22
C SER A 50 9.76 -34.40 16.04
N ILE A 51 10.98 -34.91 15.87
CA ILE A 51 12.22 -34.14 15.68
C ILE A 51 12.89 -34.67 14.42
N HIS A 52 13.32 -33.78 13.53
CA HIS A 52 13.93 -34.15 12.24
C HIS A 52 15.36 -33.56 12.16
N PRO A 53 16.41 -34.29 12.58
CA PRO A 53 17.74 -33.73 12.83
C PRO A 53 18.35 -32.99 11.64
N VAL A 54 18.26 -33.56 10.43
CA VAL A 54 18.80 -32.97 9.18
C VAL A 54 18.14 -31.63 8.79
N LYS A 55 17.02 -31.26 9.43
CA LYS A 55 16.31 -29.99 9.22
C LYS A 55 16.36 -29.09 10.46
N ASP A 56 16.95 -29.56 11.57
CA ASP A 56 17.00 -28.91 12.88
C ASP A 56 15.62 -28.44 13.40
N ILE A 57 14.53 -29.15 13.03
CA ILE A 57 13.15 -28.81 13.43
C ILE A 57 12.55 -29.81 14.42
N TYR A 58 11.66 -29.29 15.28
CA TYR A 58 10.78 -30.08 16.14
C TYR A 58 9.31 -29.66 15.96
N GLY A 59 8.37 -30.58 16.20
CA GLY A 59 6.95 -30.29 16.08
C GLY A 59 6.02 -31.30 16.75
N CYS A 60 4.87 -30.83 17.24
CA CYS A 60 3.80 -31.68 17.76
C CYS A 60 2.60 -31.75 16.79
N PHE A 61 2.42 -32.89 16.16
CA PHE A 61 1.32 -33.19 15.22
C PHE A 61 -0.07 -33.33 15.90
N SER A 62 -0.22 -32.94 17.16
CA SER A 62 -1.49 -33.06 17.92
C SER A 62 -1.97 -31.76 18.55
N CYS A 63 -1.08 -30.82 18.88
CA CYS A 63 -1.49 -29.50 19.38
C CYS A 63 -1.06 -28.35 18.46
N HIS A 64 -0.07 -28.56 17.58
CA HIS A 64 0.51 -27.58 16.66
C HIS A 64 1.10 -26.29 17.29
N GLN A 65 0.85 -26.04 18.58
CA GLN A 65 1.43 -24.95 19.38
C GLN A 65 2.93 -25.13 19.68
N VAL A 66 3.43 -26.37 19.62
CA VAL A 66 4.80 -26.73 20.01
C VAL A 66 5.58 -27.17 18.77
N ASN A 67 5.85 -26.19 17.91
CA ASN A 67 6.66 -26.31 16.69
C ASN A 67 7.76 -25.24 16.71
N GLY A 68 8.97 -25.59 16.26
CA GLY A 68 10.10 -24.66 16.26
C GLY A 68 11.36 -25.21 15.58
N VAL A 69 12.44 -24.41 15.62
CA VAL A 69 13.68 -24.64 14.87
C VAL A 69 14.89 -24.34 15.75
N GLY A 70 15.83 -25.28 15.83
CA GLY A 70 17.08 -25.15 16.57
C GLY A 70 16.98 -25.39 18.07
N ALA A 71 18.12 -25.76 18.67
CA ALA A 71 18.24 -26.11 20.08
C ALA A 71 17.83 -25.00 21.05
N LEU A 72 18.20 -23.75 20.76
CA LEU A 72 17.89 -22.59 21.60
C LEU A 72 16.38 -22.34 21.70
N ASP A 73 15.67 -22.44 20.57
CA ASP A 73 14.22 -22.26 20.51
C ASP A 73 13.47 -23.37 21.26
N TYR A 74 13.96 -24.61 21.17
CA TYR A 74 13.43 -25.72 21.98
C TYR A 74 13.55 -25.44 23.49
N LEU A 75 14.73 -25.03 23.96
CA LEU A 75 14.97 -24.74 25.38
C LEU A 75 14.08 -23.60 25.91
N MET A 76 13.80 -22.59 25.09
CA MET A 76 12.96 -21.45 25.46
C MET A 76 11.46 -21.77 25.38
N ARG A 77 10.97 -22.46 24.33
CA ARG A 77 9.54 -22.72 24.15
C ARG A 77 9.03 -23.96 24.88
N VAL A 78 9.85 -25.01 24.94
CA VAL A 78 9.45 -26.32 25.46
C VAL A 78 9.86 -26.47 26.92
N GLU A 79 11.14 -26.28 27.22
CA GLU A 79 11.68 -26.38 28.59
C GLU A 79 11.57 -25.07 29.39
N LYS A 80 11.04 -24.00 28.77
CA LYS A 80 10.75 -22.68 29.39
C LYS A 80 11.93 -22.03 30.11
N LYS A 81 13.15 -22.20 29.58
CA LYS A 81 14.33 -21.48 30.05
C LYS A 81 14.31 -20.03 29.60
N GLU A 82 14.69 -19.12 30.49
CA GLU A 82 15.02 -17.75 30.12
C GLU A 82 16.22 -17.72 29.16
N PHE A 83 16.30 -16.69 28.31
CA PHE A 83 17.33 -16.60 27.27
C PHE A 83 18.78 -16.76 27.78
N PRO A 84 19.20 -16.16 28.92
CA PRO A 84 20.54 -16.39 29.47
C PRO A 84 20.76 -17.83 29.94
N ASP A 85 19.76 -18.44 30.59
CA ASP A 85 19.84 -19.80 31.16
C ASP A 85 19.87 -20.88 30.04
N ALA A 86 19.23 -20.58 28.91
CA ALA A 86 19.29 -21.42 27.71
C ALA A 86 20.68 -21.33 27.04
N LEU A 87 21.27 -20.13 26.96
CA LEU A 87 22.64 -19.94 26.45
C LEU A 87 23.69 -20.56 27.36
N GLU A 88 23.56 -20.44 28.69
CA GLU A 88 24.47 -21.03 29.68
C GLU A 88 24.47 -22.56 29.58
N TYR A 89 23.28 -23.16 29.44
CA TYR A 89 23.13 -24.59 29.18
C TYR A 89 23.78 -25.04 27.86
N LEU A 90 23.59 -24.29 26.76
CA LEU A 90 24.20 -24.63 25.47
C LEU A 90 25.72 -24.46 25.48
N ALA A 91 26.24 -23.40 26.10
CA ALA A 91 27.68 -23.16 26.25
C ALA A 91 28.34 -24.31 27.02
N HIS A 92 27.74 -24.76 28.13
CA HIS A 92 28.21 -25.93 28.87
C HIS A 92 28.10 -27.22 28.05
N LYS A 93 26.98 -27.48 27.36
CA LYS A 93 26.77 -28.74 26.62
C LYS A 93 27.73 -28.89 25.43
N PHE A 94 27.99 -27.81 24.70
CA PHE A 94 28.89 -27.83 23.53
C PHE A 94 30.33 -27.40 23.87
N ASN A 95 30.67 -27.26 25.16
CA ASN A 95 31.99 -26.84 25.66
C ASN A 95 32.52 -25.55 24.99
N VAL A 96 31.64 -24.58 24.77
CA VAL A 96 31.98 -23.30 24.14
C VAL A 96 32.80 -22.48 25.13
N ILE A 97 34.07 -22.23 24.80
CA ILE A 97 34.97 -21.43 25.64
C ILE A 97 34.52 -19.97 25.57
N LEU A 98 34.07 -19.46 26.73
CA LEU A 98 33.69 -18.07 26.94
C LEU A 98 34.84 -17.31 27.57
N ASP A 99 35.10 -16.09 27.09
CA ASP A 99 36.26 -15.30 27.52
C ASP A 99 36.08 -14.78 28.96
N GLN A 100 37.01 -15.11 29.85
CA GLN A 100 36.95 -14.71 31.26
C GLN A 100 37.10 -13.19 31.40
N ARG A 101 36.10 -12.56 32.03
CA ARG A 101 36.11 -11.12 32.33
C ARG A 101 36.63 -10.86 33.74
N PRO A 102 37.32 -9.72 34.00
CA PRO A 102 37.73 -9.33 35.35
C PRO A 102 36.54 -9.21 36.30
N GLU A 103 36.67 -9.73 37.53
CA GLU A 103 35.59 -9.68 38.52
C GLU A 103 35.29 -8.25 39.00
N GLN A 104 34.22 -7.64 38.50
CA GLN A 104 33.62 -6.48 39.14
C GLN A 104 32.94 -6.91 40.46
N LYS A 105 33.51 -6.47 41.60
CA LYS A 105 32.99 -6.73 42.93
C LYS A 105 31.51 -6.29 43.06
N LYS A 106 30.62 -7.24 43.33
CA LYS A 106 29.19 -7.00 43.57
C LYS A 106 29.01 -6.01 44.74
N LYS A 107 28.58 -4.78 44.45
CA LYS A 107 28.10 -3.84 45.48
C LYS A 107 26.83 -4.42 46.14
N GLN A 108 26.71 -4.25 47.46
CA GLN A 108 25.48 -4.59 48.17
C GLN A 108 24.37 -3.61 47.79
N ILE A 109 23.14 -4.12 47.58
CA ILE A 109 21.95 -3.30 47.35
C ILE A 109 21.13 -3.27 48.64
N GLU A 110 20.93 -2.08 49.20
CA GLU A 110 20.09 -1.90 50.39
C GLU A 110 18.61 -2.19 50.07
N LYS A 111 18.00 -3.10 50.85
CA LYS A 111 16.59 -3.49 50.67
C LYS A 111 15.64 -2.46 51.29
N MET A 112 15.32 -1.39 50.54
CA MET A 112 14.24 -0.48 50.93
C MET A 112 12.87 -1.20 50.99
N LYS A 113 12.03 -0.83 51.97
CA LYS A 113 10.80 -1.57 52.30
C LYS A 113 9.68 -1.31 51.28
N LYS A 114 9.12 -2.39 50.69
CA LYS A 114 8.12 -2.38 49.60
C LYS A 114 6.75 -1.75 49.92
N GLY A 115 6.47 -1.33 51.16
CA GLY A 115 5.11 -1.08 51.63
C GLY A 115 4.40 0.18 51.10
N SER A 116 5.08 1.33 51.04
CA SER A 116 4.39 2.64 50.96
C SER A 116 4.25 3.23 49.54
N LYS A 117 5.12 2.88 48.58
CA LYS A 117 5.10 3.50 47.25
C LYS A 117 4.00 2.97 46.31
N LYS A 118 3.47 1.75 46.52
CA LYS A 118 2.44 1.17 45.61
C LYS A 118 1.11 1.95 45.65
N ALA A 119 0.79 2.59 46.78
CA ALA A 119 -0.37 3.49 46.93
C ALA A 119 -0.21 4.87 46.24
N LYS A 120 0.95 5.17 45.62
CA LYS A 120 1.22 6.41 44.85
C LYS A 120 1.45 6.14 43.36
N GLY A 121 0.89 5.06 42.80
CA GLY A 121 1.02 4.74 41.37
C GLY A 121 2.48 4.56 40.91
N ASN A 122 3.35 4.06 41.80
CA ASN A 122 4.75 3.76 41.46
C ASN A 122 4.91 2.25 41.27
N ASP A 123 4.73 1.77 40.03
CA ASP A 123 5.17 0.42 39.70
C ASP A 123 6.68 0.41 39.43
N VAL A 124 7.42 0.07 40.49
CA VAL A 124 8.89 0.02 40.55
C VAL A 124 9.48 -1.16 39.77
N CYS A 125 8.67 -1.89 39.00
CA CYS A 125 9.10 -2.99 38.13
C CYS A 125 8.76 -2.77 36.65
N SER A 126 8.03 -1.70 36.31
CA SER A 126 7.70 -1.30 34.94
C SER A 126 8.93 -1.07 34.05
N PHE A 127 8.78 -1.26 32.75
CA PHE A 127 9.79 -0.88 31.75
C PHE A 127 10.05 0.62 31.74
N CYS A 128 9.01 1.45 31.92
CA CYS A 128 9.16 2.90 32.12
C CYS A 128 10.13 3.23 33.26
N SER A 129 9.97 2.60 34.43
CA SER A 129 10.85 2.84 35.59
C SER A 129 12.32 2.43 35.34
N LYS A 130 12.56 1.37 34.54
CA LYS A 130 13.91 0.93 34.15
C LYS A 130 14.53 1.91 33.14
N MET A 131 13.78 2.23 32.07
CA MET A 131 14.21 3.14 31.02
C MET A 131 14.61 4.53 31.54
N LEU A 132 13.98 5.01 32.61
CA LEU A 132 14.37 6.23 33.31
C LEU A 132 15.64 6.03 34.18
N SER A 133 15.70 4.96 34.99
CA SER A 133 16.86 4.72 35.87
C SER A 133 18.15 4.52 35.09
N ASP A 134 18.09 3.93 33.91
CA ASP A 134 19.25 3.65 33.05
C ASP A 134 19.86 4.96 32.49
N SER A 135 19.05 6.01 32.25
CA SER A 135 19.53 7.38 31.94
C SER A 135 19.71 8.26 33.20
N GLY A 136 19.80 7.67 34.39
CA GLY A 136 20.02 8.42 35.64
C GLY A 136 18.88 9.39 36.02
N LEU A 137 17.66 9.10 35.58
CA LEU A 137 16.43 9.85 35.84
C LEU A 137 15.50 9.10 36.79
N THR A 138 14.66 9.85 37.49
CA THR A 138 13.57 9.37 38.33
C THR A 138 12.24 9.96 37.86
N PHE A 139 11.11 9.39 38.29
CA PHE A 139 9.80 9.99 38.03
C PHE A 139 9.66 11.42 38.61
N GLU A 140 10.42 11.75 39.66
CA GLU A 140 10.41 13.08 40.28
C GLU A 140 11.18 14.10 39.41
N ASP A 141 12.22 13.68 38.68
CA ASP A 141 12.92 14.53 37.70
C ASP A 141 12.03 14.87 36.49
N VAL A 142 11.14 13.94 36.08
CA VAL A 142 10.29 14.06 34.88
C VAL A 142 8.81 14.35 35.20
N THR A 143 8.56 15.04 36.31
CA THR A 143 7.21 15.50 36.69
C THR A 143 7.01 16.96 36.25
N ALA A 144 6.03 17.19 35.38
CA ALA A 144 5.61 18.51 34.90
C ALA A 144 4.57 19.15 35.83
N LYS A 145 4.49 20.49 35.81
CA LYS A 145 3.50 21.26 36.57
C LYS A 145 2.46 21.88 35.65
N ILE A 146 1.31 21.19 35.56
CA ILE A 146 0.17 21.53 34.72
C ILE A 146 -0.72 22.55 35.42
N TYR A 147 -1.25 23.48 34.64
CA TYR A 147 -2.23 24.48 35.09
C TYR A 147 -3.58 24.15 34.47
N LYS A 148 -4.66 24.16 35.27
CA LYS A 148 -5.98 23.78 34.77
C LYS A 148 -6.69 24.96 34.10
N THR A 149 -7.17 24.76 32.87
CA THR A 149 -8.00 25.75 32.15
C THR A 149 -9.25 26.09 32.96
N GLY A 150 -9.35 27.35 33.42
CA GLY A 150 -10.50 27.89 34.13
C GLY A 150 -10.22 28.39 35.56
N ASP A 151 -9.16 27.94 36.23
CA ASP A 151 -8.78 28.46 37.57
C ASP A 151 -7.26 28.48 37.76
N THR A 152 -6.69 29.68 37.77
CA THR A 152 -5.24 29.95 37.74
C THR A 152 -4.49 29.63 39.04
N LYS A 153 -5.15 29.00 40.01
CA LYS A 153 -4.59 28.67 41.34
C LYS A 153 -4.38 27.18 41.60
N SER A 154 -4.85 26.29 40.74
CA SER A 154 -4.65 24.84 40.89
C SER A 154 -3.52 24.33 39.99
N ILE A 155 -2.42 23.89 40.62
CA ILE A 155 -1.31 23.19 39.95
C ILE A 155 -1.51 21.69 40.15
N PHE A 156 -1.47 20.92 39.06
CA PHE A 156 -1.44 19.46 39.09
C PHE A 156 -0.06 18.96 38.66
N GLU A 157 0.48 18.01 39.41
CA GLU A 157 1.76 17.36 39.10
C GLU A 157 1.48 16.06 38.33
N ALA A 158 1.98 15.98 37.09
CA ALA A 158 1.83 14.82 36.19
C ALA A 158 3.20 14.39 35.64
N ARG A 159 3.35 13.12 35.29
CA ARG A 159 4.63 12.57 34.83
C ARG A 159 4.68 12.57 33.31
N THR A 160 5.62 13.30 32.72
CA THR A 160 5.76 13.32 31.26
C THR A 160 6.16 11.96 30.68
N PHE A 161 6.67 11.05 31.51
CA PHE A 161 6.87 9.63 31.19
C PHE A 161 6.09 8.76 32.15
N HIS A 162 5.21 7.90 31.63
CA HIS A 162 4.46 6.93 32.44
C HIS A 162 4.26 5.60 31.69
N PRO A 163 4.05 4.47 32.39
CA PRO A 163 3.66 3.23 31.74
C PRO A 163 2.28 3.36 31.08
N GLY A 164 2.14 2.77 29.90
CA GLY A 164 0.91 2.73 29.10
C GLY A 164 1.22 2.42 27.64
N THR A 165 0.27 1.79 26.96
CA THR A 165 0.36 1.46 25.52
C THR A 165 -0.73 2.22 24.75
N ILE A 166 -0.98 1.84 23.50
CA ILE A 166 -2.14 2.35 22.73
C ILE A 166 -3.03 1.22 22.23
N ASN A 167 -4.35 1.48 22.26
CA ASN A 167 -5.37 0.58 21.77
C ASN A 167 -5.54 0.67 20.23
N GLY A 168 -6.54 -0.06 19.70
CA GLY A 168 -6.87 -0.07 18.28
C GLY A 168 -7.38 1.26 17.69
N SER A 169 -7.94 2.17 18.51
CA SER A 169 -8.32 3.53 18.08
C SER A 169 -7.15 4.53 18.13
N GLY A 170 -5.96 4.10 18.59
CA GLY A 170 -4.78 4.95 18.76
C GLY A 170 -4.82 5.81 20.02
N GLU A 171 -5.67 5.46 20.98
CA GLU A 171 -5.85 6.15 22.26
C GLU A 171 -5.08 5.42 23.37
N ILE A 172 -4.69 6.15 24.42
CA ILE A 172 -3.82 5.64 25.48
C ILE A 172 -4.54 4.56 26.30
N ASP A 173 -3.92 3.39 26.42
CA ASP A 173 -4.36 2.28 27.26
C ASP A 173 -3.39 2.14 28.44
N SER A 174 -3.89 2.45 29.64
CA SER A 174 -3.12 2.43 30.89
C SER A 174 -2.85 1.03 31.46
N SER A 175 -3.28 -0.04 30.77
CA SER A 175 -3.00 -1.43 31.16
C SER A 175 -1.66 -1.99 30.63
N GLY A 176 -1.01 -1.31 29.68
CA GLY A 176 0.28 -1.73 29.09
C GLY A 176 1.53 -1.27 29.85
N ASP A 177 2.67 -1.94 29.60
CA ASP A 177 4.01 -1.60 30.14
C ASP A 177 4.95 -0.95 29.09
N ASP A 178 4.42 -0.54 27.92
CA ASP A 178 5.09 0.42 27.06
C ASP A 178 5.22 1.79 27.76
N VAL A 179 5.94 2.75 27.17
CA VAL A 179 6.09 4.09 27.75
C VAL A 179 5.37 5.15 26.93
N ILE A 180 4.42 5.85 27.54
CA ILE A 180 3.85 7.09 27.01
C ILE A 180 4.76 8.25 27.38
N ILE A 181 4.95 9.17 26.43
CA ILE A 181 5.72 10.40 26.59
C ILE A 181 4.82 11.59 26.24
N GLU A 182 4.32 12.30 27.25
CA GLU A 182 3.39 13.43 27.11
C GLU A 182 4.14 14.77 26.88
N TYR A 183 3.55 15.67 26.08
CA TYR A 183 4.16 16.94 25.70
C TYR A 183 3.36 18.12 26.27
N TYR A 184 4.06 19.11 26.85
CA TYR A 184 3.45 20.32 27.40
C TYR A 184 4.15 21.59 26.91
N ASP A 185 3.34 22.59 26.54
CA ASP A 185 3.79 23.90 26.07
C ASP A 185 4.42 24.75 27.19
N LEU A 186 4.90 25.95 26.85
CA LEU A 186 5.59 26.82 27.82
C LEU A 186 4.71 27.25 28.99
N GLU A 187 3.42 27.43 28.73
CA GLU A 187 2.40 27.77 29.69
C GLU A 187 2.12 26.58 30.64
N GLY A 188 2.33 25.35 30.18
CA GLY A 188 2.14 24.10 30.94
C GLY A 188 0.84 23.37 30.60
N MET A 189 0.26 23.66 29.44
CA MET A 189 -0.91 22.97 28.88
C MET A 189 -0.45 21.80 28.00
N PRO A 190 -1.25 20.73 27.84
CA PRO A 190 -0.98 19.67 26.87
C PRO A 190 -0.83 20.24 25.46
N VAL A 191 0.27 19.90 24.77
CA VAL A 191 0.46 20.25 23.35
C VAL A 191 -0.64 19.55 22.55
N THR A 192 -1.44 20.32 21.80
CA THR A 192 -2.54 19.77 20.99
C THR A 192 -2.28 19.90 19.50
N TYR A 193 -2.78 18.95 18.72
CA TYR A 193 -2.78 19.00 17.26
C TYR A 193 -4.21 18.92 16.71
N SER A 194 -4.46 19.64 15.62
CA SER A 194 -5.70 19.51 14.85
C SER A 194 -5.72 18.14 14.16
N ARG A 195 -6.80 17.37 14.35
CA ARG A 195 -7.05 16.18 13.54
C ARG A 195 -7.37 16.63 12.11
N LYS A 196 -6.51 16.29 11.15
CA LYS A 196 -6.72 16.61 9.73
C LYS A 196 -7.69 15.59 9.09
N ASP A 197 -8.72 16.11 8.45
CA ASP A 197 -9.64 15.42 7.52
C ASP A 197 -8.91 14.98 6.25
N HIS A 198 -9.50 14.03 5.54
CA HIS A 198 -9.20 13.59 4.18
C HIS A 198 -8.45 14.61 3.31
N ARG A 199 -8.96 15.84 3.18
CA ARG A 199 -8.41 16.84 2.24
C ARG A 199 -7.20 17.59 2.82
N LYS A 200 -6.56 17.03 3.85
CA LYS A 200 -5.58 17.66 4.75
C LYS A 200 -6.09 18.96 5.39
N LYS A 201 -7.41 19.11 5.50
CA LYS A 201 -8.07 20.24 6.17
C LYS A 201 -8.26 19.93 7.64
N ASP A 202 -8.19 20.94 8.51
CA ASP A 202 -8.44 20.71 9.94
C ASP A 202 -9.94 20.45 10.19
N THR A 203 -10.26 19.39 10.94
CA THR A 203 -11.64 19.07 11.37
C THR A 203 -12.17 20.01 12.45
N GLY A 204 -11.29 20.76 13.11
CA GLY A 204 -11.58 21.50 14.35
C GLY A 204 -11.44 20.65 15.62
N GLU A 205 -11.47 19.32 15.53
CA GLU A 205 -11.15 18.44 16.65
C GLU A 205 -9.66 18.56 17.00
N ARG A 206 -9.36 18.88 18.26
CA ARG A 206 -7.98 18.87 18.79
C ARG A 206 -7.79 17.65 19.69
N LYS A 207 -6.73 16.89 19.45
CA LYS A 207 -6.26 15.83 20.36
C LYS A 207 -4.89 16.19 20.93
N GLU A 208 -4.58 15.63 22.10
CA GLU A 208 -3.32 15.84 22.82
C GLU A 208 -2.18 15.06 22.14
N TYR A 209 -0.98 15.63 22.13
CA TYR A 209 0.22 15.04 21.56
C TYR A 209 0.99 14.26 22.62
N PHE A 210 1.26 13.00 22.30
CA PHE A 210 2.16 12.14 23.05
C PHE A 210 3.03 11.33 22.07
N ARG A 211 4.05 10.63 22.57
CA ARG A 211 4.74 9.55 21.83
C ARG A 211 4.63 8.25 22.60
N VAL A 212 4.66 7.13 21.88
CA VAL A 212 4.76 5.79 22.48
C VAL A 212 6.16 5.26 22.23
N ARG A 213 6.86 4.83 23.27
CA ARG A 213 8.11 4.07 23.19
C ARG A 213 7.82 2.61 23.52
N TRP A 214 7.90 1.76 22.50
CA TRP A 214 7.68 0.33 22.62
C TRP A 214 8.75 -0.36 23.48
N GLN A 215 8.29 -1.31 24.30
CA GLN A 215 9.11 -2.27 25.05
C GLN A 215 9.80 -3.27 24.11
N PHE A 216 9.06 -3.76 23.10
CA PHE A 216 9.54 -4.74 22.11
C PHE A 216 9.43 -4.20 20.68
N PRO A 217 10.39 -3.37 20.20
CA PRO A 217 10.36 -2.80 18.86
C PRO A 217 10.16 -3.82 17.73
N ASP A 218 10.63 -5.06 17.90
CA ASP A 218 10.51 -6.11 16.89
C ASP A 218 9.06 -6.61 16.67
N ALA A 219 8.15 -6.33 17.61
CA ALA A 219 6.70 -6.53 17.43
C ALA A 219 6.03 -5.37 16.65
N HIS A 220 6.72 -4.25 16.47
CA HIS A 220 6.19 -3.03 15.86
C HIS A 220 7.04 -2.64 14.65
N LEU A 221 6.63 -3.15 13.48
CA LEU A 221 7.34 -2.92 12.22
C LEU A 221 6.84 -1.66 11.50
N ASP A 222 7.74 -0.95 10.83
CA ASP A 222 7.44 0.22 10.01
C ASP A 222 6.99 -0.15 8.58
N LYS A 223 6.82 0.87 7.73
CA LYS A 223 6.41 0.71 6.32
C LYS A 223 7.45 -0.02 5.45
N GLU A 224 8.69 -0.15 5.90
CA GLU A 224 9.75 -0.93 5.26
C GLU A 224 9.90 -2.33 5.89
N GLY A 225 9.08 -2.67 6.90
CA GLY A 225 9.14 -3.92 7.64
C GLY A 225 10.21 -3.95 8.74
N LYS A 226 10.76 -2.80 9.15
CA LYS A 226 11.83 -2.70 10.15
C LYS A 226 11.27 -2.44 11.56
N PRO A 227 11.84 -3.04 12.61
CA PRO A 227 11.53 -2.71 14.01
C PRO A 227 11.71 -1.21 14.29
N PHE A 228 10.64 -0.50 14.66
CA PHE A 228 10.72 0.93 15.01
C PHE A 228 10.51 1.17 16.51
N LYS A 229 11.30 2.09 17.08
CA LYS A 229 11.34 2.29 18.53
C LYS A 229 10.26 3.24 19.06
N TYR A 230 9.85 4.25 18.30
CA TYR A 230 8.94 5.31 18.77
C TYR A 230 7.81 5.58 17.79
N LYS A 231 6.55 5.57 18.26
CA LYS A 231 5.36 6.02 17.52
C LYS A 231 4.99 7.45 17.91
N SER A 232 4.56 8.25 16.93
CA SER A 232 3.88 9.54 17.12
C SER A 232 2.50 9.47 16.45
N PRO A 233 1.47 10.21 16.93
CA PRO A 233 0.13 10.22 16.35
C PRO A 233 0.11 10.65 14.88
N SER A 234 -0.72 10.02 14.06
CA SER A 234 -0.83 10.30 12.62
C SER A 234 -1.29 11.74 12.36
N GLY A 235 -0.62 12.44 11.44
CA GLY A 235 -0.96 13.80 11.02
C GLY A 235 -0.58 14.93 12.01
N SER A 236 -0.11 14.59 13.21
CA SER A 236 0.12 15.53 14.33
C SER A 236 1.34 16.45 14.22
N GLY A 237 2.18 16.27 13.20
CA GLY A 237 3.43 17.00 13.05
C GLY A 237 4.53 16.54 14.03
N THR A 238 5.49 17.42 14.30
CA THR A 238 6.66 17.12 15.15
C THR A 238 6.95 18.29 16.10
N PRO A 239 6.18 18.44 17.19
CA PRO A 239 6.48 19.42 18.23
C PRO A 239 7.82 19.13 18.91
N ILE A 240 8.41 20.16 19.50
CA ILE A 240 9.57 20.05 20.38
C ILE A 240 9.14 19.59 21.78
N TYR A 241 9.97 18.80 22.44
CA TYR A 241 9.80 18.46 23.85
C TYR A 241 10.56 19.48 24.70
N ILE A 242 9.85 20.08 25.67
CA ILE A 242 10.39 21.09 26.59
C ILE A 242 10.41 20.48 28.00
N PRO A 243 11.59 20.35 28.64
CA PRO A 243 11.70 19.92 30.04
C PRO A 243 11.04 20.88 31.03
N GLU A 244 10.53 20.36 32.16
CA GLU A 244 9.87 21.20 33.19
C GLU A 244 10.80 22.27 33.75
N LYS A 245 12.07 21.93 33.98
CA LYS A 245 13.07 22.90 34.46
C LYS A 245 13.25 24.07 33.47
N LEU A 246 13.16 23.82 32.17
CA LEU A 246 13.24 24.87 31.15
C LEU A 246 11.96 25.72 31.06
N ARG A 247 10.76 25.10 31.21
CA ARG A 247 9.51 25.86 31.38
C ARG A 247 9.57 26.79 32.61
N ARG A 248 10.16 26.31 33.71
CA ARG A 248 10.35 27.12 34.92
C ARG A 248 11.28 28.31 34.66
N MET A 249 12.45 28.09 34.05
CA MET A 249 13.39 29.15 33.67
C MET A 249 12.73 30.22 32.77
N TYR A 250 11.89 29.80 31.82
CA TYR A 250 11.09 30.72 30.98
C TYR A 250 10.07 31.53 31.80
N LYS A 251 9.31 30.90 32.71
CA LYS A 251 8.34 31.57 33.59
C LYS A 251 9.02 32.54 34.58
N GLU A 252 10.20 32.18 35.06
CA GLU A 252 11.06 32.98 35.94
C GLU A 252 11.85 34.07 35.17
N LYS A 253 11.86 34.02 33.83
CA LYS A 253 12.63 34.88 32.90
C LYS A 253 14.14 34.86 33.15
N GLU A 254 14.64 33.70 33.59
CA GLU A 254 16.06 33.47 33.83
C GLU A 254 16.86 33.66 32.53
N GLN A 255 18.05 34.25 32.63
CA GLN A 255 18.91 34.46 31.46
C GLN A 255 19.65 33.17 31.11
N ILE A 256 19.42 32.65 29.90
CA ILE A 256 20.03 31.41 29.39
C ILE A 256 21.09 31.80 28.35
N PRO A 257 22.40 31.75 28.65
CA PRO A 257 23.42 32.22 27.70
C PRO A 257 23.44 31.39 26.40
N ARG A 258 23.43 30.05 26.56
CA ARG A 258 23.40 29.07 25.48
C ARG A 258 22.24 28.10 25.68
N LEU A 259 21.39 27.97 24.67
CA LEU A 259 20.29 27.00 24.61
C LEU A 259 20.71 25.79 23.77
N TYR A 260 20.47 24.59 24.26
CA TYR A 260 20.87 23.35 23.61
C TYR A 260 19.68 22.62 22.96
N ILE A 261 19.94 21.92 21.86
CA ILE A 261 18.99 21.08 21.14
C ILE A 261 19.61 19.69 20.99
N GLN A 262 18.84 18.64 21.30
CA GLN A 262 19.30 17.24 21.29
C GLN A 262 18.23 16.31 20.70
N GLU A 263 18.63 15.12 20.22
CA GLU A 263 17.67 14.09 19.79
C GLU A 263 17.30 13.15 20.96
N GLY A 264 16.01 13.12 21.32
CA GLY A 264 15.48 12.24 22.36
C GLY A 264 15.15 12.96 23.69
N GLU A 265 13.94 12.71 24.19
CA GLU A 265 13.31 13.45 25.29
C GLU A 265 14.04 13.23 26.64
N LYS A 266 14.47 11.99 26.90
CA LYS A 266 15.29 11.64 28.08
C LYS A 266 16.58 12.48 28.17
N LYS A 267 17.20 12.78 27.02
CA LYS A 267 18.46 13.52 26.98
C LYS A 267 18.29 14.96 27.42
N ALA A 268 17.23 15.62 26.93
CA ALA A 268 16.90 16.98 27.34
C ALA A 268 16.55 17.09 28.83
N GLU A 269 15.86 16.09 29.41
CA GLU A 269 15.63 16.05 30.86
C GLU A 269 16.92 15.87 31.66
N LYS A 270 17.76 14.89 31.30
CA LYS A 270 19.04 14.62 31.99
C LYS A 270 20.04 15.77 31.84
N ALA A 271 20.06 16.45 30.70
CA ALA A 271 20.82 17.67 30.46
C ALA A 271 20.31 18.83 31.34
N CYS A 272 19.00 19.08 31.32
CA CYS A 272 18.39 20.14 32.13
C CYS A 272 18.65 19.90 33.63
N LYS A 273 18.46 18.67 34.13
CA LYS A 273 18.77 18.25 35.51
C LYS A 273 20.15 18.77 35.93
N HIS A 274 21.17 18.48 35.12
CA HIS A 274 22.57 18.84 35.34
C HIS A 274 23.01 20.20 34.74
N GLY A 275 22.06 21.13 34.58
CA GLY A 275 22.38 22.55 34.34
C GLY A 275 22.72 22.90 32.89
N VAL A 276 22.42 22.03 31.93
CA VAL A 276 22.60 22.24 30.47
C VAL A 276 21.22 22.47 29.84
N PRO A 277 20.74 23.74 29.68
CA PRO A 277 19.34 24.02 29.34
C PRO A 277 19.01 23.55 27.92
N SER A 278 18.22 22.48 27.81
CA SER A 278 18.07 21.72 26.57
C SER A 278 16.60 21.52 26.20
N ILE A 279 16.28 21.61 24.91
CA ILE A 279 15.07 21.04 24.31
C ILE A 279 15.39 19.76 23.55
N ALA A 280 14.39 18.88 23.40
CA ALA A 280 14.51 17.67 22.59
C ALA A 280 13.69 17.76 21.30
N VAL A 281 14.26 17.25 20.20
CA VAL A 281 13.54 16.91 18.97
C VAL A 281 13.27 15.42 18.91
N SER A 282 12.14 15.05 18.30
CA SER A 282 11.69 13.67 18.11
C SER A 282 12.51 12.87 17.08
N GLY A 283 13.36 13.58 16.33
CA GLY A 283 14.35 13.09 15.37
C GLY A 283 15.19 14.26 14.81
N ILE A 284 16.46 14.06 14.43
CA ILE A 284 17.39 15.14 14.04
C ILE A 284 16.89 16.05 12.91
N GLN A 285 16.02 15.56 12.02
CA GLN A 285 15.45 16.35 10.91
C GLN A 285 14.17 17.12 11.26
N ASN A 286 13.63 16.96 12.48
CA ASN A 286 12.26 17.35 12.82
C ASN A 286 12.13 18.75 13.48
N LEU A 287 13.20 19.56 13.49
CA LEU A 287 13.26 20.84 14.20
C LEU A 287 12.41 21.97 13.56
N GLY A 288 11.98 21.83 12.30
CA GLY A 288 11.20 22.85 11.58
C GLY A 288 10.00 22.26 10.84
N SER A 289 8.98 23.08 10.61
CA SER A 289 7.76 22.63 9.94
C SER A 289 7.99 22.38 8.44
N LYS A 290 7.65 21.17 7.96
CA LYS A 290 7.74 20.84 6.51
C LYS A 290 6.78 21.65 5.63
N GLU A 291 5.72 22.21 6.22
CA GLU A 291 4.72 23.00 5.49
C GLU A 291 5.11 24.50 5.36
N ASN A 292 5.87 25.09 6.30
CA ASN A 292 6.18 26.54 6.33
C ASN A 292 7.67 26.91 6.49
N SER A 293 8.60 25.96 6.64
CA SER A 293 10.04 26.21 6.87
C SER A 293 10.34 27.11 8.09
N SER A 294 9.44 27.13 9.07
CA SER A 294 9.49 28.00 10.24
C SER A 294 9.97 27.26 11.49
N LEU A 295 10.67 27.97 12.37
CA LEU A 295 10.94 27.51 13.74
C LEU A 295 9.62 27.36 14.53
N PRO A 296 9.55 26.41 15.48
CA PRO A 296 8.48 26.32 16.47
C PRO A 296 8.38 27.64 17.26
N GLU A 297 7.16 28.14 17.48
CA GLU A 297 6.96 29.44 18.12
C GLU A 297 7.55 29.48 19.54
N ASP A 298 7.40 28.38 20.30
CA ASP A 298 7.88 28.28 21.67
C ASP A 298 9.41 28.33 21.76
N LEU A 299 10.14 27.81 20.77
CA LEU A 299 11.59 27.99 20.68
C LEU A 299 11.95 29.48 20.47
N VAL A 300 11.16 30.22 19.69
CA VAL A 300 11.34 31.67 19.53
C VAL A 300 11.01 32.41 20.83
N LYS A 301 9.92 32.03 21.54
CA LYS A 301 9.54 32.60 22.85
C LYS A 301 10.62 32.37 23.92
N ILE A 302 11.22 31.17 24.00
CA ILE A 302 12.36 30.89 24.89
C ILE A 302 13.53 31.81 24.55
N ILE A 303 13.92 31.87 23.27
CA ILE A 303 15.09 32.66 22.82
C ILE A 303 14.93 34.15 23.17
N THR A 304 13.76 34.75 22.92
CA THR A 304 13.51 36.16 23.23
C THR A 304 13.34 36.43 24.72
N THR A 305 12.62 35.59 25.46
CA THR A 305 12.28 35.83 26.87
C THR A 305 13.45 35.55 27.81
N CYS A 306 14.24 34.52 27.53
CA CYS A 306 15.42 34.13 28.32
C CYS A 306 16.72 34.80 27.84
N GLY A 307 16.63 35.75 26.89
CA GLY A 307 17.78 36.52 26.40
C GLY A 307 18.87 35.68 25.73
N VAL A 308 18.50 34.59 25.05
CA VAL A 308 19.44 33.60 24.51
C VAL A 308 20.33 34.23 23.44
N LYS A 309 21.65 34.07 23.62
CA LYS A 309 22.68 34.61 22.70
C LYS A 309 23.21 33.54 21.75
N GLU A 310 23.25 32.29 22.21
CA GLU A 310 23.87 31.18 21.51
C GLU A 310 22.91 29.98 21.46
N VAL A 311 22.81 29.30 20.32
CA VAL A 311 22.01 28.08 20.18
C VAL A 311 22.89 26.96 19.63
N ALA A 312 22.92 25.83 20.33
CA ALA A 312 23.78 24.69 20.03
C ALA A 312 22.96 23.44 19.73
N PHE A 313 23.18 22.82 18.57
CA PHE A 313 22.63 21.50 18.23
C PHE A 313 23.70 20.43 18.45
N ILE A 314 23.46 19.51 19.39
CA ILE A 314 24.40 18.43 19.75
C ILE A 314 23.89 17.11 19.18
N PHE A 315 24.75 16.42 18.42
CA PHE A 315 24.56 15.04 17.96
C PHE A 315 25.20 14.02 18.91
N ASP A 316 24.74 12.77 18.83
CA ASP A 316 25.35 11.63 19.50
C ASP A 316 26.72 11.29 18.88
N SER A 317 27.51 10.44 19.54
CA SER A 317 28.85 10.06 19.07
C SER A 317 28.86 9.23 17.77
N ASP A 318 27.69 8.87 17.22
CA ASP A 318 27.49 8.16 15.95
C ASP A 318 27.24 9.08 14.73
N TRP A 319 27.34 10.41 14.92
CA TRP A 319 27.06 11.47 13.93
C TRP A 319 27.78 11.35 12.57
N ASP A 320 28.84 10.56 12.51
CA ASP A 320 29.72 10.36 11.35
C ASP A 320 29.79 8.90 10.90
N ASP A 321 29.06 7.99 11.57
CA ASP A 321 29.13 6.56 11.26
C ASP A 321 28.31 6.20 10.02
N ILE A 322 28.94 5.55 9.05
CA ILE A 322 28.24 4.91 7.92
C ILE A 322 27.48 3.65 8.38
N SER A 323 26.71 3.02 7.47
CA SER A 323 26.01 1.77 7.78
C SER A 323 27.01 0.63 7.98
N THR A 324 26.76 -0.27 8.94
CA THR A 324 27.52 -1.53 9.07
C THR A 324 27.06 -2.59 8.06
N ASN A 325 25.81 -2.49 7.59
CA ASN A 325 25.25 -3.33 6.54
C ASN A 325 25.10 -2.48 5.27
N ILE A 326 26.13 -2.48 4.42
CA ILE A 326 26.15 -1.81 3.12
C ILE A 326 25.96 -2.87 2.03
N ARG A 327 24.94 -2.74 1.19
CA ARG A 327 24.77 -3.57 -0.02
C ARG A 327 25.52 -2.95 -1.19
N LEU A 328 25.80 -3.74 -2.23
CA LEU A 328 26.63 -3.35 -3.38
C LEU A 328 26.15 -2.11 -4.16
N ASN A 329 24.89 -1.70 -3.98
CA ASN A 329 24.28 -0.52 -4.62
C ASN A 329 23.89 0.58 -3.60
N ASP A 330 24.18 0.42 -2.30
CA ASP A 330 23.82 1.42 -1.28
C ASP A 330 24.78 2.62 -1.32
N ARG A 331 24.21 3.83 -1.25
CA ARG A 331 24.96 5.09 -1.09
C ARG A 331 25.57 5.18 0.31
N VAL A 332 26.89 5.04 0.42
CA VAL A 332 27.58 4.91 1.71
C VAL A 332 27.52 6.19 2.54
N GLU A 333 27.43 7.34 1.90
CA GLU A 333 27.33 8.64 2.55
C GLU A 333 25.93 8.95 3.11
N LYS A 334 24.91 8.12 2.83
CA LYS A 334 23.50 8.40 3.16
C LYS A 334 23.26 8.80 4.62
N ARG A 335 24.00 8.23 5.58
CA ARG A 335 23.85 8.55 7.01
C ARG A 335 24.57 9.86 7.41
N PRO A 336 25.88 10.05 7.17
CA PRO A 336 26.54 11.36 7.30
C PRO A 336 25.79 12.50 6.57
N TYR A 337 25.24 12.24 5.38
CA TYR A 337 24.45 13.19 4.59
C TYR A 337 23.12 13.60 5.27
N CYS A 338 22.52 12.72 6.08
CA CYS A 338 21.36 13.07 6.92
C CYS A 338 21.74 14.00 8.08
N PHE A 339 22.89 13.79 8.73
CA PHE A 339 23.40 14.68 9.79
C PHE A 339 23.82 16.05 9.22
N PHE A 340 24.48 16.08 8.06
CA PHE A 340 24.77 17.32 7.32
C PHE A 340 23.51 18.12 7.02
N TYR A 341 22.45 17.49 6.50
CA TYR A 341 21.19 18.19 6.25
C TYR A 341 20.49 18.66 7.54
N ALA A 342 20.55 17.89 8.62
CA ALA A 342 20.03 18.34 9.92
C ALA A 342 20.75 19.61 10.42
N ALA A 343 22.10 19.62 10.36
CA ALA A 343 22.91 20.78 10.72
C ALA A 343 22.69 21.99 9.79
N LYS A 344 22.59 21.78 8.47
CA LYS A 344 22.28 22.83 7.49
C LYS A 344 20.90 23.44 7.77
N ASN A 345 19.87 22.60 7.91
CA ASN A 345 18.50 23.08 8.09
C ASN A 345 18.38 23.85 9.41
N PHE A 346 18.97 23.35 10.51
CA PHE A 346 19.06 24.08 11.78
C PHE A 346 19.71 25.46 11.62
N LYS A 347 20.86 25.54 10.94
CA LYS A 347 21.56 26.80 10.62
C LYS A 347 20.69 27.74 9.78
N GLU A 348 19.96 27.23 8.79
CA GLU A 348 19.03 28.05 7.98
C GLU A 348 17.82 28.54 8.79
N TYR A 349 17.20 27.68 9.58
CA TYR A 349 16.11 28.05 10.48
C TYR A 349 16.55 29.13 11.50
N MET A 350 17.72 28.99 12.11
CA MET A 350 18.27 29.99 13.03
C MET A 350 18.63 31.31 12.33
N ARG A 351 18.95 31.30 11.02
CA ARG A 351 19.10 32.53 10.23
C ARG A 351 17.76 33.27 10.01
N THR A 352 16.61 32.58 10.01
CA THR A 352 15.30 33.26 9.88
C THR A 352 14.95 34.17 11.05
N LEU A 353 15.55 33.94 12.23
CA LEU A 353 15.38 34.79 13.42
C LEU A 353 15.80 36.25 13.17
N LYS A 354 16.76 36.49 12.26
CA LYS A 354 17.20 37.84 11.88
C LYS A 354 16.07 38.67 11.25
N ASN A 355 15.11 38.02 10.57
CA ASN A 355 13.92 38.68 10.02
C ASN A 355 12.97 39.19 11.11
N ARG A 356 13.14 38.73 12.36
CA ARG A 356 12.44 39.20 13.56
C ARG A 356 13.32 40.09 14.46
N ASN A 357 14.44 40.59 13.93
CA ASN A 357 15.51 41.31 14.67
C ASN A 357 16.15 40.53 15.83
N ILE A 358 16.06 39.19 15.81
CA ILE A 358 16.70 38.32 16.80
C ILE A 358 18.04 37.83 16.23
N TYR A 359 19.12 38.06 16.98
CA TYR A 359 20.48 37.72 16.57
C TYR A 359 21.09 36.73 17.57
N VAL A 360 21.23 35.48 17.14
CA VAL A 360 21.91 34.41 17.89
C VAL A 360 23.12 33.91 17.12
N GLU A 361 24.13 33.44 17.85
CA GLU A 361 25.20 32.61 17.30
C GLU A 361 24.76 31.14 17.26
N VAL A 362 25.24 30.41 16.25
CA VAL A 362 24.80 29.05 15.94
C VAL A 362 26.00 28.11 16.05
N PHE A 363 25.88 27.12 16.93
CA PHE A 363 26.87 26.06 17.13
C PHE A 363 26.28 24.71 16.72
N VAL A 364 27.08 23.87 16.09
CA VAL A 364 26.80 22.45 15.86
C VAL A 364 27.92 21.66 16.51
N GLY A 365 27.61 20.61 17.25
CA GLY A 365 28.61 19.80 17.91
C GLY A 365 28.16 18.35 18.07
N HIS A 366 29.03 17.53 18.65
CA HIS A 366 28.74 16.14 18.95
C HIS A 366 29.45 15.67 20.22
N ILE A 367 28.98 14.55 20.77
CA ILE A 367 29.71 13.80 21.79
C ILE A 367 30.91 13.09 21.15
N GLN A 368 32.06 13.06 21.80
CA GLN A 368 33.22 12.29 21.36
C GLN A 368 33.10 10.83 21.78
N LYS A 369 33.56 9.90 20.95
CA LYS A 369 33.59 8.46 21.30
C LYS A 369 34.59 8.21 22.42
N ASN A 370 34.18 7.48 23.46
CA ASN A 370 35.02 7.13 24.61
C ASN A 370 35.13 5.62 24.81
N GLU A 371 36.06 5.16 25.65
CA GLU A 371 36.27 3.74 25.95
C GLU A 371 35.06 3.07 26.62
N ALA A 372 34.19 3.85 27.26
CA ALA A 372 32.96 3.37 27.90
C ALA A 372 31.84 3.07 26.89
N GLY A 373 31.94 3.56 25.65
CA GLY A 373 30.94 3.37 24.60
C GLY A 373 29.70 4.27 24.72
N ASP A 374 29.80 5.40 25.43
CA ASP A 374 28.70 6.35 25.61
C ASP A 374 28.32 7.00 24.27
N LYS A 375 27.02 7.09 23.99
CA LYS A 375 26.50 7.58 22.69
C LYS A 375 25.80 8.91 22.83
N GLY A 376 24.82 8.96 23.72
CA GLY A 376 24.11 10.17 24.10
C GLY A 376 24.79 10.94 25.22
N LEU A 377 24.40 12.20 25.34
CA LEU A 377 24.74 13.04 26.50
C LEU A 377 24.16 12.49 27.81
N ASP A 378 23.05 11.75 27.76
CA ASP A 378 22.48 11.08 28.94
C ASP A 378 23.25 9.82 29.35
N ASP A 379 23.81 9.06 28.40
CA ASP A 379 24.76 7.96 28.69
C ASP A 379 25.98 8.54 29.43
N LEU A 380 26.62 9.55 28.83
CA LEU A 380 27.82 10.20 29.35
C LEU A 380 27.61 10.71 30.79
N LEU A 381 26.49 11.41 31.06
CA LEU A 381 26.13 11.92 32.39
C LEU A 381 25.57 10.85 33.36
N SER A 382 25.42 9.60 32.94
CA SER A 382 24.96 8.49 33.80
C SER A 382 26.04 7.44 34.06
N ASN A 383 27.07 7.40 33.21
CA ASN A 383 28.14 6.42 33.19
C ASN A 383 29.50 7.10 33.47
N THR A 384 30.17 7.65 32.45
CA THR A 384 31.54 8.21 32.56
C THR A 384 31.65 9.44 33.47
N LEU A 385 30.66 10.34 33.45
CA LEU A 385 30.63 11.57 34.27
C LEU A 385 29.79 11.44 35.54
N LYS A 386 29.46 10.22 35.95
CA LYS A 386 28.69 9.98 37.17
C LYS A 386 29.41 10.51 38.41
N ASP A 387 28.68 11.22 39.26
CA ASP A 387 29.17 11.92 40.45
C ASP A 387 30.14 13.09 40.11
N HIS A 388 30.26 13.44 38.82
CA HIS A 388 31.17 14.43 38.23
C HIS A 388 30.46 15.29 37.14
N GLU A 389 29.13 15.30 37.08
CA GLU A 389 28.36 15.83 35.96
C GLU A 389 28.64 17.31 35.59
N ASP A 390 29.05 18.12 36.56
CA ASP A 390 29.51 19.51 36.36
C ASP A 390 30.72 19.66 35.41
N GLU A 391 31.49 18.59 35.14
CA GLU A 391 32.57 18.62 34.16
C GLU A 391 32.05 18.87 32.74
N LEU A 392 30.85 18.38 32.38
CA LEU A 392 30.36 18.49 31.00
C LEU A 392 30.04 19.94 30.62
N ALA A 393 29.40 20.70 31.51
CA ALA A 393 29.09 22.11 31.27
C ALA A 393 30.37 22.94 31.10
N LYS A 394 31.43 22.61 31.86
CA LYS A 394 32.76 23.24 31.78
C LYS A 394 33.49 22.85 30.48
N ASP A 395 33.39 21.59 30.06
CA ASP A 395 34.01 21.10 28.82
C ASP A 395 33.35 21.70 27.57
N ILE A 396 32.01 21.79 27.54
CA ILE A 396 31.28 22.48 26.46
C ILE A 396 31.70 23.96 26.38
N GLU A 397 31.81 24.65 27.52
CA GLU A 397 32.24 26.06 27.52
C GLU A 397 33.70 26.22 27.08
N PHE A 398 34.60 25.32 27.48
CA PHE A 398 35.97 25.29 26.99
C PHE A 398 36.01 25.05 25.47
N ALA A 399 35.27 24.04 24.97
CA ALA A 399 35.18 23.68 23.57
C ALA A 399 34.70 24.85 22.69
N CYS A 400 33.60 25.50 23.07
CA CYS A 400 33.05 26.66 22.34
C CYS A 400 34.01 27.85 22.22
N ASN A 401 34.93 28.03 23.18
CA ASN A 401 35.93 29.09 23.18
C ASN A 401 37.26 28.68 22.53
N GLN A 402 37.47 27.40 22.23
CA GLN A 402 38.74 26.90 21.68
C GLN A 402 38.80 27.01 20.15
N LYS A 403 39.97 27.39 19.60
CA LYS A 403 40.15 27.64 18.15
C LYS A 403 39.84 26.44 17.23
N LYS A 404 39.90 25.19 17.70
CA LYS A 404 39.46 24.01 16.93
C LYS A 404 38.04 23.55 17.28
N GLY A 405 37.51 23.93 18.44
CA GLY A 405 36.24 23.42 18.97
C GLY A 405 36.36 22.17 19.87
N LEU A 406 37.56 21.62 20.09
CA LEU A 406 37.76 20.28 20.66
C LEU A 406 37.89 20.29 22.19
N GLY A 407 36.88 19.77 22.90
CA GLY A 407 36.93 19.49 24.34
C GLY A 407 37.53 18.11 24.67
N LYS A 408 37.28 17.65 25.91
CA LYS A 408 37.60 16.31 26.43
C LYS A 408 36.50 15.28 26.12
N TYR A 409 35.24 15.74 26.06
CA TYR A 409 34.06 14.90 25.87
C TYR A 409 33.17 15.34 24.70
N VAL A 410 33.27 16.60 24.27
CA VAL A 410 32.50 17.17 23.14
C VAL A 410 33.40 17.83 22.10
N GLU A 411 32.91 17.99 20.88
CA GLU A 411 33.50 18.92 19.90
C GLU A 411 32.42 19.90 19.39
N MET A 412 32.75 21.18 19.31
CA MET A 412 31.80 22.30 19.16
C MET A 412 32.22 23.27 18.05
N PHE A 413 31.47 23.29 16.95
CA PHE A 413 31.75 24.12 15.77
C PHE A 413 30.84 25.35 15.70
N LYS A 414 31.43 26.55 15.72
CA LYS A 414 30.72 27.83 15.55
C LYS A 414 30.36 28.09 14.08
N VAL A 415 29.24 27.53 13.63
CA VAL A 415 28.81 27.50 12.21
C VAL A 415 28.09 28.76 11.70
N THR A 416 27.84 29.77 12.56
CA THR A 416 27.08 31.02 12.27
C THR A 416 27.41 31.67 10.91
N THR A 417 28.69 31.65 10.52
CA THR A 417 29.22 32.31 9.31
C THR A 417 29.74 31.33 8.26
N TRP A 418 29.63 30.02 8.46
CA TRP A 418 30.21 29.02 7.57
C TRP A 418 29.42 28.92 6.26
N THR A 419 30.11 28.66 5.15
CA THR A 419 29.47 28.23 3.90
C THR A 419 28.91 26.81 4.04
N ASP A 420 28.08 26.38 3.09
CA ASP A 420 27.57 25.01 3.11
C ASP A 420 28.66 23.99 2.73
N HIS A 421 29.61 24.37 1.86
CA HIS A 421 30.83 23.61 1.60
C HIS A 421 31.64 23.38 2.90
N LYS A 422 31.85 24.44 3.69
CA LYS A 422 32.56 24.31 4.97
C LYS A 422 31.79 23.46 6.00
N LEU A 423 30.46 23.38 5.87
CA LEU A 423 29.66 22.46 6.68
C LEU A 423 29.74 21.01 6.16
N GLN A 424 29.93 20.78 4.86
CA GLN A 424 30.21 19.46 4.29
C GLN A 424 31.60 18.92 4.67
N GLU A 425 32.58 19.80 4.92
CA GLU A 425 33.92 19.42 5.42
C GLU A 425 33.88 18.62 6.73
N LEU A 426 32.90 18.88 7.62
CA LEU A 426 32.74 18.15 8.90
C LEU A 426 32.54 16.63 8.72
N TRP A 427 31.93 16.21 7.61
CA TRP A 427 31.67 14.81 7.23
C TRP A 427 32.44 14.41 5.96
N CYS A 428 33.41 15.22 5.52
CA CYS A 428 34.13 15.07 4.25
C CYS A 428 33.27 14.98 2.96
N LEU A 429 31.97 15.31 3.02
CA LEU A 429 30.98 15.15 1.94
C LEU A 429 31.23 16.01 0.68
N HIS A 430 32.24 16.88 0.69
CA HIS A 430 32.66 17.71 -0.43
C HIS A 430 33.59 16.96 -1.41
N SER A 431 34.21 15.85 -1.01
CA SER A 431 35.10 15.04 -1.87
C SER A 431 34.97 13.54 -1.56
N HIS A 432 34.85 12.74 -2.61
CA HIS A 432 34.86 11.28 -2.53
C HIS A 432 36.20 10.74 -1.99
N GLU A 433 37.33 11.40 -2.27
CA GLU A 433 38.65 11.03 -1.74
C GLU A 433 38.71 11.25 -0.22
N ALA A 434 38.30 12.44 0.24
CA ALA A 434 38.30 12.78 1.66
C ALA A 434 37.34 11.88 2.45
N PHE A 435 36.16 11.59 1.91
CA PHE A 435 35.19 10.68 2.52
C PHE A 435 35.71 9.24 2.57
N ALA A 436 36.27 8.74 1.47
CA ALA A 436 36.76 7.37 1.40
C ALA A 436 37.99 7.13 2.27
N GLU A 437 38.91 8.10 2.40
CA GLU A 437 40.04 8.00 3.33
C GLU A 437 39.58 8.02 4.80
N ARG A 438 38.55 8.80 5.12
CA ARG A 438 37.98 8.90 6.48
C ARG A 438 37.26 7.63 6.94
N HIS A 439 36.62 6.90 6.03
CA HIS A 439 35.91 5.65 6.33
C HIS A 439 36.61 4.40 5.74
N LYS A 440 37.92 4.50 5.49
CA LYS A 440 38.76 3.52 4.78
C LYS A 440 38.71 2.12 5.38
N ASP A 441 38.70 2.01 6.71
CA ASP A 441 38.68 0.73 7.43
C ASP A 441 37.43 -0.11 7.15
N ILE A 442 36.33 0.54 6.75
CA ILE A 442 35.09 -0.13 6.33
C ILE A 442 35.06 -0.27 4.80
N LEU A 443 35.29 0.82 4.07
CA LEU A 443 35.12 0.89 2.62
C LEU A 443 36.16 0.08 1.84
N LYS A 444 37.37 -0.15 2.38
CA LYS A 444 38.39 -1.01 1.76
C LYS A 444 37.96 -2.48 1.67
N ASN A 445 37.02 -2.92 2.49
CA ASN A 445 36.50 -4.30 2.47
C ASN A 445 35.37 -4.49 1.44
N LEU A 446 34.95 -3.44 0.74
CA LEU A 446 33.95 -3.49 -0.33
C LEU A 446 34.64 -3.55 -1.70
N PRO A 447 34.18 -4.38 -2.65
CA PRO A 447 34.77 -4.44 -3.99
C PRO A 447 34.54 -3.14 -4.79
N GLU A 448 33.41 -2.48 -4.52
CA GLU A 448 33.09 -1.11 -4.92
C GLU A 448 32.04 -0.53 -3.96
N PHE A 449 31.91 0.80 -3.94
CA PHE A 449 30.94 1.53 -3.14
C PHE A 449 30.35 2.73 -3.91
N VAL A 450 29.08 3.06 -3.66
CA VAL A 450 28.42 4.20 -4.33
C VAL A 450 28.58 5.46 -3.48
N PHE A 451 29.14 6.53 -4.06
CA PHE A 451 29.19 7.87 -3.46
C PHE A 451 28.65 8.91 -4.45
N GLY A 452 27.67 9.71 -4.01
CA GLY A 452 26.97 10.68 -4.86
C GLY A 452 26.04 9.98 -5.86
N ARG A 453 26.51 9.79 -7.10
CA ARG A 453 25.86 8.91 -8.10
C ARG A 453 26.86 7.98 -8.81
N TYR A 454 28.13 7.93 -8.37
CA TYR A 454 29.18 7.17 -9.05
C TYR A 454 29.67 6.02 -8.16
N ARG A 455 30.10 4.93 -8.81
CA ARG A 455 30.74 3.79 -8.16
C ARG A 455 32.24 4.08 -8.05
N TRP A 456 32.81 3.81 -6.89
CA TRP A 456 34.23 3.99 -6.57
C TRP A 456 34.78 2.69 -5.98
N LYS A 457 36.09 2.47 -6.12
CA LYS A 457 36.79 1.36 -5.48
C LYS A 457 38.17 1.82 -5.03
N PHE A 458 38.78 1.05 -4.14
CA PHE A 458 40.23 1.15 -3.91
C PHE A 458 40.95 0.29 -4.97
N ASP A 459 42.05 0.81 -5.51
CA ASP A 459 42.99 0.03 -6.33
C ASP A 459 44.00 -0.72 -5.46
N ASP A 460 44.85 -1.54 -6.09
CA ASP A 460 45.88 -2.34 -5.42
C ASP A 460 46.93 -1.49 -4.67
N THR A 461 47.02 -0.18 -4.98
CA THR A 461 47.90 0.77 -4.27
C THR A 461 47.20 1.41 -3.06
N GLY A 462 45.91 1.14 -2.86
CA GLY A 462 45.09 1.73 -1.80
C GLY A 462 44.61 3.15 -2.12
N LYS A 463 44.60 3.55 -3.39
CA LYS A 463 44.05 4.83 -3.87
C LYS A 463 42.61 4.65 -4.35
N VAL A 464 41.79 5.68 -4.15
CA VAL A 464 40.40 5.73 -4.60
C VAL A 464 40.34 6.03 -6.10
N VAL A 465 39.65 5.19 -6.87
CA VAL A 465 39.45 5.32 -8.32
C VAL A 465 37.98 5.10 -8.69
N LEU A 466 37.52 5.66 -9.82
CA LEU A 466 36.18 5.37 -10.35
C LEU A 466 36.10 3.88 -10.72
N ALA A 467 35.02 3.19 -10.35
CA ALA A 467 34.86 1.77 -10.67
C ALA A 467 34.49 1.55 -12.16
N GLN A 468 33.85 2.53 -12.78
CA GLN A 468 33.61 2.61 -14.22
C GLN A 468 34.66 3.53 -14.87
N PRO A 469 35.71 3.03 -15.53
CA PRO A 469 36.48 3.85 -16.46
C PRO A 469 35.59 4.29 -17.64
N PHE A 470 36.02 5.31 -18.38
CA PHE A 470 35.63 5.40 -19.78
C PHE A 470 36.37 4.30 -20.53
N ASP A 471 35.65 3.41 -21.21
CA ASP A 471 36.26 2.71 -22.34
C ASP A 471 36.59 3.74 -23.44
N ASP A 472 37.64 3.51 -24.23
CA ASP A 472 38.13 4.53 -25.18
C ASP A 472 37.09 4.91 -26.25
N ASP A 473 36.18 3.99 -26.58
CA ASP A 473 35.07 4.21 -27.50
C ASP A 473 33.86 4.93 -26.85
N GLU A 474 33.87 5.19 -25.54
CA GLU A 474 32.85 6.03 -24.86
C GLU A 474 33.26 7.51 -24.75
N LYS A 475 34.52 7.84 -25.05
CA LYS A 475 35.02 9.22 -25.00
C LYS A 475 34.36 10.06 -26.09
N PHE A 476 33.26 10.74 -25.75
CA PHE A 476 32.51 11.64 -26.62
C PHE A 476 33.25 12.94 -26.98
N TRP A 477 34.55 13.03 -26.71
CA TRP A 477 35.43 14.10 -27.17
C TRP A 477 36.81 13.57 -27.56
N GLU A 478 37.45 14.28 -28.49
CA GLU A 478 38.85 14.09 -28.89
C GLU A 478 39.65 15.36 -28.57
N GLU A 479 40.89 15.20 -28.11
CA GLU A 479 41.81 16.30 -27.80
C GLU A 479 42.75 16.53 -28.99
N VAL A 480 42.44 17.53 -29.83
CA VAL A 480 43.17 17.77 -31.08
C VAL A 480 44.12 18.96 -30.93
N GLU A 481 45.42 18.70 -31.04
CA GLU A 481 46.42 19.76 -31.14
C GLU A 481 46.25 20.53 -32.46
N LYS A 482 46.14 21.86 -32.35
CA LYS A 482 46.22 22.80 -33.47
C LYS A 482 47.29 23.84 -33.15
N LYS A 483 47.85 24.47 -34.19
CA LYS A 483 48.72 25.64 -34.00
C LYS A 483 47.91 26.92 -34.10
N ASP A 484 48.28 27.92 -33.31
CA ASP A 484 47.71 29.26 -33.38
C ASP A 484 48.29 30.05 -34.59
N ARG A 485 48.10 31.38 -34.63
CA ARG A 485 48.69 32.25 -35.68
C ARG A 485 50.16 32.61 -35.43
N GLY A 486 50.67 32.51 -34.19
CA GLY A 486 52.10 32.61 -33.88
C GLY A 486 52.88 31.31 -34.15
N GLY A 487 52.18 30.17 -34.08
CA GLY A 487 52.74 28.82 -34.28
C GLY A 487 52.72 27.96 -33.00
N ASP A 488 52.21 28.50 -31.90
CA ASP A 488 52.16 27.82 -30.59
C ASP A 488 51.09 26.72 -30.57
N PRO A 489 51.34 25.58 -29.91
CA PRO A 489 50.38 24.49 -29.80
C PRO A 489 49.25 24.85 -28.83
N ARG A 490 48.00 24.66 -29.28
CA ARG A 490 46.78 24.73 -28.46
C ARG A 490 46.01 23.42 -28.59
N ILE A 491 45.45 22.92 -27.49
CA ILE A 491 44.55 21.78 -27.50
C ILE A 491 43.12 22.29 -27.75
N GLU A 492 42.45 21.73 -28.75
CA GLU A 492 41.06 22.04 -29.10
C GLU A 492 40.21 20.78 -29.03
N TYR A 493 39.18 20.82 -28.19
CA TYR A 493 38.28 19.68 -27.93
C TYR A 493 37.22 19.59 -29.04
N GLN A 494 37.09 18.41 -29.67
CA GLN A 494 36.11 18.15 -30.72
C GLN A 494 35.13 17.04 -30.29
N PHE A 495 33.86 17.11 -30.70
CA PHE A 495 32.82 16.19 -30.25
C PHE A 495 32.74 14.92 -31.11
N CYS A 496 32.86 13.76 -30.46
CA CYS A 496 32.87 12.44 -31.11
C CYS A 496 31.47 11.83 -31.10
N TYR A 497 30.71 12.03 -32.19
CA TYR A 497 29.32 11.57 -32.31
C TYR A 497 29.16 10.06 -32.08
N VAL A 498 30.04 9.23 -32.67
CA VAL A 498 29.98 7.76 -32.52
C VAL A 498 30.17 7.38 -31.06
N ASN A 499 31.22 7.89 -30.41
CA ASN A 499 31.52 7.60 -29.02
C ASN A 499 30.42 8.11 -28.07
N SER A 500 29.76 9.23 -28.40
CA SER A 500 28.57 9.70 -27.69
C SER A 500 27.35 8.79 -27.87
N HIS A 501 27.22 8.10 -29.00
CA HIS A 501 26.18 7.08 -29.19
C HIS A 501 26.49 5.80 -28.40
N ASN A 502 27.76 5.36 -28.36
CA ASN A 502 28.19 4.22 -27.54
C ASN A 502 27.96 4.51 -26.05
N PHE A 503 28.48 5.64 -25.56
CA PHE A 503 28.30 6.12 -24.18
C PHE A 503 26.84 6.10 -23.71
N LEU A 504 25.91 6.56 -24.57
CA LEU A 504 24.48 6.58 -24.27
C LEU A 504 23.86 5.16 -24.32
N GLN A 505 24.17 4.36 -25.33
CA GLN A 505 23.62 3.00 -25.47
C GLN A 505 24.10 2.04 -24.38
N ASN A 506 25.38 2.11 -24.01
CA ASN A 506 25.97 1.35 -22.90
C ASN A 506 25.33 1.72 -21.54
N ARG A 507 24.70 2.90 -21.45
CA ARG A 507 23.90 3.39 -20.32
C ARG A 507 22.40 3.28 -20.58
N GLY A 508 21.98 2.35 -21.44
CA GLY A 508 20.57 1.98 -21.65
C GLY A 508 19.73 2.97 -22.46
N PHE A 509 20.30 4.06 -22.98
CA PHE A 509 19.56 5.02 -23.81
C PHE A 509 19.45 4.53 -25.26
N GLY A 510 18.21 4.39 -25.75
CA GLY A 510 17.96 3.94 -27.11
C GLY A 510 16.56 4.30 -27.62
N ARG A 511 16.14 3.63 -28.69
CA ARG A 511 14.80 3.76 -29.26
C ARG A 511 14.00 2.48 -29.08
N LEU A 512 12.71 2.59 -28.76
CA LEU A 512 11.74 1.52 -28.91
C LEU A 512 10.87 1.77 -30.14
N ARG A 513 10.54 0.73 -30.91
CA ARG A 513 9.57 0.81 -32.02
C ARG A 513 8.15 0.59 -31.50
N ARG A 514 7.22 1.50 -31.84
CA ARG A 514 5.79 1.44 -31.50
C ARG A 514 4.98 0.66 -32.54
N LEU A 515 3.72 0.31 -32.20
CA LEU A 515 2.82 -0.43 -33.11
C LEU A 515 2.50 0.37 -34.38
N ASP A 516 2.46 1.70 -34.29
CA ASP A 516 2.23 2.62 -35.41
C ASP A 516 3.44 2.80 -36.36
N LYS A 517 4.52 2.04 -36.12
CA LYS A 517 5.83 2.08 -36.81
C LYS A 517 6.66 3.34 -36.56
N THR A 518 6.24 4.24 -35.67
CA THR A 518 7.12 5.30 -35.13
C THR A 518 8.09 4.73 -34.10
N TYR A 519 8.85 5.60 -33.45
CA TYR A 519 9.71 5.23 -32.33
C TYR A 519 9.53 6.21 -31.17
N GLN A 520 9.92 5.75 -29.98
CA GLN A 520 10.00 6.53 -28.76
C GLN A 520 11.40 6.38 -28.16
N PHE A 521 11.95 7.43 -27.56
CA PHE A 521 13.19 7.30 -26.79
C PHE A 521 12.90 6.61 -25.46
N ILE A 522 13.76 5.66 -25.10
CA ILE A 522 13.69 4.94 -23.83
C ILE A 522 15.03 4.92 -23.12
N HIS A 523 14.98 4.87 -21.80
CA HIS A 523 16.09 4.55 -20.92
C HIS A 523 15.80 3.20 -20.25
N LEU A 524 16.66 2.21 -20.48
CA LEU A 524 16.61 0.90 -19.86
C LEU A 524 17.61 0.86 -18.69
N ASP A 525 17.10 0.89 -17.46
CA ASP A 525 17.84 0.68 -16.22
C ASP A 525 17.30 -0.61 -15.56
N PRO A 526 17.87 -1.79 -15.88
CA PRO A 526 17.20 -3.07 -15.65
C PRO A 526 16.79 -3.30 -14.18
N PRO A 527 15.54 -3.75 -13.92
CA PRO A 527 14.54 -4.25 -14.88
C PRO A 527 13.60 -3.18 -15.46
N VAL A 528 13.83 -1.88 -15.22
CA VAL A 528 12.88 -0.81 -15.58
C VAL A 528 13.19 -0.20 -16.95
N VAL A 529 12.16 -0.09 -17.79
CA VAL A 529 12.14 0.72 -19.00
C VAL A 529 11.36 2.00 -18.71
N GLN A 530 12.00 3.15 -18.88
CA GLN A 530 11.37 4.45 -18.77
C GLN A 530 11.21 5.10 -20.14
N ALA A 531 10.00 5.61 -20.42
CA ALA A 531 9.74 6.54 -21.50
C ALA A 531 10.43 7.90 -21.21
N ILE A 532 11.23 8.41 -22.15
CA ILE A 532 11.97 9.67 -22.00
C ILE A 532 11.81 10.56 -23.24
N ASP A 533 12.12 11.85 -23.07
CA ASP A 533 12.30 12.79 -24.17
C ASP A 533 13.78 12.91 -24.57
N ALA A 534 14.03 13.47 -25.77
CA ALA A 534 15.38 13.76 -26.25
C ALA A 534 16.16 14.72 -25.32
N SER A 535 15.45 15.54 -24.53
CA SER A 535 16.03 16.39 -23.49
C SER A 535 16.69 15.59 -22.36
N ASP A 536 16.19 14.40 -22.04
CA ASP A 536 16.61 13.69 -20.83
C ASP A 536 17.93 12.96 -21.07
N ALA A 537 18.08 12.32 -22.23
CA ALA A 537 19.35 11.74 -22.69
C ALA A 537 20.44 12.82 -22.87
N ARG A 538 20.05 13.99 -23.38
CA ARG A 538 20.91 15.18 -23.47
C ARG A 538 21.35 15.64 -22.07
N ASP A 539 20.41 15.86 -21.16
CA ASP A 539 20.68 16.43 -19.84
C ASP A 539 21.40 15.42 -18.92
N TYR A 540 21.27 14.12 -19.18
CA TYR A 540 22.13 13.08 -18.64
C TYR A 540 23.59 13.28 -19.10
N LEU A 541 23.85 13.42 -20.41
CA LEU A 541 25.21 13.66 -20.94
C LEU A 541 25.83 14.94 -20.35
N PHE A 542 25.07 16.05 -20.27
CA PHE A 542 25.54 17.28 -19.63
C PHE A 542 25.82 17.12 -18.14
N GLN A 543 24.95 16.43 -17.39
CA GLN A 543 25.19 16.15 -15.97
C GLN A 543 26.42 15.25 -15.79
N PHE A 544 26.63 14.25 -16.65
CA PHE A 544 27.81 13.41 -16.60
C PHE A 544 29.09 14.22 -16.89
N ALA A 545 29.14 14.92 -18.02
CA ALA A 545 30.29 15.75 -18.39
C ALA A 545 30.65 16.76 -17.30
N LYS A 546 29.65 17.38 -16.65
CA LYS A 546 29.85 18.38 -15.60
C LYS A 546 30.59 17.86 -14.37
N HIS A 547 30.55 16.56 -14.10
CA HIS A 547 31.18 15.96 -12.93
C HIS A 547 32.42 15.10 -13.25
N TYR A 548 32.51 14.49 -14.45
CA TYR A 548 33.59 13.55 -14.80
C TYR A 548 34.45 13.98 -16.01
N CYS A 549 34.28 15.20 -16.55
CA CYS A 549 35.08 15.73 -17.67
C CYS A 549 35.71 17.10 -17.35
N LYS A 550 36.78 17.44 -18.08
CA LYS A 550 37.46 18.76 -18.00
C LYS A 550 36.48 19.92 -18.28
N LYS A 551 36.80 21.13 -17.81
CA LYS A 551 35.98 22.34 -18.00
C LYS A 551 35.79 22.67 -19.49
N GLU A 552 36.79 22.37 -20.30
CA GLU A 552 36.85 22.65 -21.73
C GLU A 552 35.90 21.75 -22.52
N VAL A 553 35.76 20.47 -22.12
CA VAL A 553 34.76 19.53 -22.67
C VAL A 553 33.34 19.99 -22.34
N ASN A 554 33.13 20.51 -21.13
CA ASN A 554 31.84 21.08 -20.73
C ASN A 554 31.52 22.35 -21.53
N GLU A 555 32.49 23.24 -21.71
CA GLU A 555 32.33 24.41 -22.58
C GLU A 555 32.06 24.04 -24.05
N MET A 556 32.71 22.99 -24.57
CA MET A 556 32.44 22.46 -25.91
C MET A 556 30.97 22.03 -26.03
N LEU A 557 30.48 21.18 -25.12
CA LEU A 557 29.08 20.75 -25.11
C LEU A 557 28.11 21.94 -25.00
N ILE A 558 28.38 22.90 -24.10
CA ILE A 558 27.54 24.09 -23.90
C ILE A 558 27.52 25.01 -25.14
N LYS A 559 28.59 25.05 -25.94
CA LYS A 559 28.64 25.79 -27.21
C LYS A 559 27.89 25.09 -28.35
N GLY A 560 27.68 23.77 -28.26
CA GLY A 560 27.10 22.95 -29.33
C GLY A 560 25.83 22.16 -28.96
N VAL A 561 25.10 22.53 -27.91
CA VAL A 561 23.94 21.79 -27.33
C VAL A 561 23.01 21.18 -28.39
N SER A 562 22.51 22.01 -29.32
CA SER A 562 21.57 21.61 -30.38
C SER A 562 22.23 20.87 -31.54
N GLN A 563 23.53 21.06 -31.77
CA GLN A 563 24.30 20.46 -32.86
C GLN A 563 24.74 19.03 -32.54
N TYR A 564 25.13 18.78 -31.29
CA TYR A 564 25.73 17.53 -30.83
C TYR A 564 24.68 16.53 -30.34
N VAL A 565 23.71 16.98 -29.55
CA VAL A 565 22.69 16.15 -28.88
C VAL A 565 21.28 16.71 -29.06
N GLY A 566 21.00 17.25 -30.26
CA GLY A 566 19.63 17.54 -30.70
C GLY A 566 18.83 16.27 -31.05
N PRO A 567 17.49 16.34 -31.16
CA PRO A 567 16.64 15.18 -31.43
C PRO A 567 17.03 14.40 -32.69
N ASP A 568 17.40 15.09 -33.77
CA ASP A 568 17.84 14.46 -35.03
C ASP A 568 19.12 13.63 -34.87
N LYS A 569 20.03 14.05 -33.98
CA LYS A 569 21.24 13.28 -33.65
C LYS A 569 20.87 12.06 -32.81
N LEU A 570 20.11 12.26 -31.74
CA LEU A 570 19.65 11.17 -30.87
C LEU A 570 18.79 10.14 -31.64
N SER A 571 18.12 10.54 -32.73
CA SER A 571 17.41 9.64 -33.65
C SER A 571 18.31 8.57 -34.33
N LEU A 572 19.63 8.66 -34.21
CA LEU A 572 20.59 7.65 -34.69
C LEU A 572 20.93 6.57 -33.64
N LEU A 573 20.50 6.72 -32.37
CA LEU A 573 20.67 5.67 -31.35
C LEU A 573 20.05 4.33 -31.83
N ASN A 574 20.66 3.20 -31.49
CA ASN A 574 20.11 1.89 -31.88
C ASN A 574 18.73 1.62 -31.25
N PHE A 575 18.01 0.68 -31.86
CA PHE A 575 16.79 0.15 -31.26
C PHE A 575 17.14 -0.82 -30.14
N ILE A 576 16.47 -0.67 -29.00
CA ILE A 576 16.50 -1.60 -27.88
C ILE A 576 15.19 -2.38 -27.93
N GLU A 577 15.25 -3.70 -27.75
CA GLU A 577 14.08 -4.59 -27.64
C GLU A 577 13.99 -5.13 -26.20
N PRO A 578 13.21 -4.50 -25.31
CA PRO A 578 13.11 -4.94 -23.92
C PRO A 578 12.38 -6.29 -23.80
N ASN A 579 12.88 -7.15 -22.90
CA ASN A 579 12.30 -8.47 -22.61
C ASN A 579 11.01 -8.35 -21.78
N PHE A 580 9.92 -7.82 -22.34
CA PHE A 580 8.63 -7.75 -21.64
C PHE A 580 7.94 -9.13 -21.56
N ILE A 581 7.37 -9.47 -20.41
CA ILE A 581 6.50 -10.65 -20.29
C ILE A 581 5.28 -10.51 -21.20
N LYS A 582 4.98 -11.59 -21.94
CA LYS A 582 3.70 -11.77 -22.62
C LYS A 582 2.68 -12.30 -21.60
N PRO A 583 1.54 -11.62 -21.37
CA PRO A 583 0.52 -12.09 -20.44
C PRO A 583 0.03 -13.51 -20.79
N ASN A 584 -0.18 -14.34 -19.77
CA ASN A 584 -0.59 -15.73 -19.92
C ASN A 584 -1.87 -16.03 -19.10
N ARG A 585 -2.47 -17.21 -19.30
CA ARG A 585 -3.77 -17.58 -18.72
C ARG A 585 -3.71 -18.10 -17.28
N GLU A 586 -2.51 -18.31 -16.74
CA GLU A 586 -2.26 -19.10 -15.52
C GLU A 586 -1.70 -18.24 -14.38
N SER A 587 -1.15 -17.07 -14.71
CA SER A 587 -0.49 -16.19 -13.74
C SER A 587 -0.50 -14.71 -14.10
N GLN A 588 -0.34 -13.88 -13.06
CA GLN A 588 -0.24 -12.42 -13.13
C GLN A 588 0.89 -11.92 -12.23
N TYR A 589 1.58 -10.84 -12.62
CA TYR A 589 2.53 -10.14 -11.75
C TYR A 589 1.94 -8.83 -11.22
N PHE A 590 2.23 -8.50 -9.96
CA PHE A 590 2.16 -7.13 -9.44
C PHE A 590 3.58 -6.62 -9.15
N TYR A 591 3.84 -5.36 -9.50
CA TYR A 591 5.14 -4.70 -9.33
C TYR A 591 5.00 -3.55 -8.33
N PHE A 592 5.73 -3.61 -7.23
CA PHE A 592 5.75 -2.64 -6.13
C PHE A 592 7.13 -2.00 -6.03
N ASP A 593 7.38 -1.13 -5.04
CA ASP A 593 8.63 -0.36 -4.99
C ASP A 593 9.89 -1.26 -4.90
N THR A 594 9.94 -2.15 -3.91
CA THR A 594 11.12 -2.98 -3.61
C THR A 594 11.01 -4.44 -4.06
N LYS A 595 9.85 -4.85 -4.58
CA LYS A 595 9.47 -6.25 -4.77
C LYS A 595 8.40 -6.42 -5.85
N CYS A 596 8.23 -7.65 -6.32
CA CYS A 596 7.08 -8.09 -7.10
C CYS A 596 6.33 -9.23 -6.39
N TRP A 597 5.06 -9.41 -6.72
CA TRP A 597 4.30 -10.61 -6.40
C TRP A 597 3.99 -11.37 -7.68
N TYR A 598 4.32 -12.66 -7.71
CA TYR A 598 3.87 -13.59 -8.74
C TYR A 598 2.65 -14.34 -8.24
N ILE A 599 1.52 -14.15 -8.91
CA ILE A 599 0.20 -14.69 -8.54
C ILE A 599 -0.14 -15.80 -9.51
N THR A 600 -0.38 -16.99 -8.98
CA THR A 600 -0.86 -18.18 -9.68
C THR A 600 -2.22 -18.58 -9.10
N LYS A 601 -2.91 -19.57 -9.67
CA LYS A 601 -4.13 -20.13 -9.07
C LYS A 601 -3.94 -20.51 -7.60
N ASP A 602 -2.89 -21.29 -7.33
CA ASP A 602 -2.71 -21.97 -6.03
C ASP A 602 -1.82 -21.22 -5.04
N SER A 603 -1.01 -20.24 -5.50
CA SER A 603 -0.07 -19.50 -4.64
C SER A 603 0.19 -18.06 -5.08
N VAL A 604 0.55 -17.21 -4.12
CA VAL A 604 1.18 -15.90 -4.35
C VAL A 604 2.59 -15.95 -3.77
N GLN A 605 3.58 -15.58 -4.59
CA GLN A 605 5.00 -15.62 -4.24
C GLN A 605 5.56 -14.20 -4.23
N GLU A 606 6.10 -13.76 -3.10
CA GLU A 606 6.74 -12.46 -2.95
C GLU A 606 8.25 -12.57 -3.24
N MET A 607 8.74 -11.80 -4.22
CA MET A 607 10.11 -11.88 -4.72
C MET A 607 10.72 -10.48 -4.89
N GLY A 608 12.03 -10.34 -4.64
CA GLY A 608 12.76 -9.12 -5.00
C GLY A 608 13.05 -9.04 -6.50
N TYR A 609 13.36 -7.84 -7.00
CA TYR A 609 13.61 -7.60 -8.42
C TYR A 609 14.84 -8.33 -8.98
N GLU A 610 15.77 -8.72 -8.12
CA GLU A 610 16.92 -9.57 -8.46
C GLU A 610 16.54 -10.98 -8.95
N ASN A 611 15.28 -11.40 -8.75
CA ASN A 611 14.77 -12.72 -9.15
C ASN A 611 13.98 -12.69 -10.48
N ILE A 612 13.89 -11.54 -11.15
CA ILE A 612 13.24 -11.44 -12.46
C ILE A 612 14.24 -11.16 -13.59
N SER A 613 14.05 -11.85 -14.72
CA SER A 613 14.88 -11.71 -15.95
C SER A 613 14.19 -10.92 -17.06
N HIS A 614 12.97 -10.44 -16.80
CA HIS A 614 12.16 -9.66 -17.71
C HIS A 614 12.15 -8.18 -17.32
N HIS A 615 11.87 -7.34 -18.30
CA HIS A 615 11.76 -5.90 -18.11
C HIS A 615 10.30 -5.50 -17.86
N ILE A 616 10.11 -4.35 -17.20
CA ILE A 616 8.81 -3.73 -16.91
C ILE A 616 8.83 -2.25 -17.28
N TRP A 617 7.68 -1.69 -17.60
CA TRP A 617 7.54 -0.24 -17.72
C TRP A 617 7.59 0.44 -16.35
N ALA A 618 8.18 1.63 -16.28
CA ALA A 618 8.23 2.44 -15.06
C ALA A 618 6.84 2.66 -14.44
N GLU A 619 5.82 2.83 -15.27
CA GLU A 619 4.42 3.03 -14.90
C GLU A 619 3.74 1.75 -14.33
N GLN A 620 4.32 0.57 -14.55
CA GLN A 620 3.84 -0.68 -13.93
C GLN A 620 4.32 -0.80 -12.47
N ARG A 621 5.50 -0.24 -12.13
CA ARG A 621 6.09 -0.26 -10.78
C ARG A 621 5.39 0.75 -9.87
N LYS A 622 4.60 0.24 -8.92
CA LYS A 622 3.86 1.06 -7.96
C LYS A 622 4.78 1.49 -6.83
N MET A 623 4.95 2.80 -6.64
CA MET A 623 5.73 3.39 -5.54
C MET A 623 4.97 3.33 -4.20
N ILE A 624 4.52 2.14 -3.84
CA ILE A 624 3.74 1.81 -2.65
C ILE A 624 4.39 0.57 -2.02
N PRO A 625 4.69 0.55 -0.71
CA PRO A 625 5.15 -0.66 -0.04
C PRO A 625 4.03 -1.71 -0.02
N SER A 626 4.40 -2.99 -0.03
CA SER A 626 3.47 -4.12 0.07
C SER A 626 4.07 -5.28 0.86
N LYS A 627 3.20 -6.12 1.41
CA LYS A 627 3.54 -7.35 2.15
C LYS A 627 2.43 -8.38 1.95
N TYR A 628 2.75 -9.49 1.30
CA TYR A 628 1.81 -10.62 1.20
C TYR A 628 1.57 -11.22 2.59
N LEU A 629 0.32 -11.57 2.91
CA LEU A 629 -0.05 -12.10 4.23
C LEU A 629 0.26 -13.60 4.41
N GLY A 630 0.50 -14.33 3.32
CA GLY A 630 0.69 -15.79 3.34
C GLY A 630 -0.59 -16.62 3.22
N TYR A 631 -1.77 -15.97 3.16
CA TYR A 631 -3.07 -16.63 3.04
C TYR A 631 -4.12 -15.71 2.37
N PRO A 632 -5.18 -16.28 1.76
CA PRO A 632 -6.29 -15.50 1.20
C PRO A 632 -7.11 -14.79 2.29
N LEU A 633 -7.74 -13.68 1.91
CA LEU A 633 -8.69 -12.93 2.74
C LEU A 633 -10.08 -13.57 2.75
N ILE A 634 -10.49 -14.19 1.64
CA ILE A 634 -11.74 -14.93 1.49
C ILE A 634 -11.52 -16.19 0.64
N THR A 635 -12.03 -17.32 1.13
CA THR A 635 -11.99 -18.61 0.43
C THR A 635 -13.41 -19.08 0.19
N PHE A 636 -13.71 -19.51 -1.04
CA PHE A 636 -15.00 -20.09 -1.41
C PHE A 636 -14.91 -21.61 -1.57
N LYS A 637 -16.03 -22.27 -1.28
CA LYS A 637 -16.31 -23.68 -1.61
C LYS A 637 -17.69 -23.76 -2.27
N VAL A 638 -17.86 -24.75 -3.13
CA VAL A 638 -19.15 -25.16 -3.70
C VAL A 638 -19.33 -26.64 -3.38
N ASP A 639 -20.56 -27.06 -3.12
CA ASP A 639 -20.92 -28.47 -2.92
C ASP A 639 -21.37 -29.13 -4.24
N GLN A 640 -22.11 -30.24 -4.15
CA GLN A 640 -22.62 -30.97 -5.32
C GLN A 640 -23.93 -30.40 -5.87
N GLU A 641 -24.57 -29.48 -5.15
CA GLU A 641 -25.90 -28.91 -5.44
C GLU A 641 -25.80 -27.43 -5.89
N ASN A 642 -24.57 -26.91 -6.04
CA ASN A 642 -24.24 -25.50 -6.30
C ASN A 642 -24.57 -24.54 -5.15
N HIS A 643 -24.61 -25.01 -3.91
CA HIS A 643 -24.58 -24.10 -2.76
C HIS A 643 -23.17 -23.58 -2.54
N TYR A 644 -23.02 -22.27 -2.59
CA TYR A 644 -21.76 -21.60 -2.32
C TYR A 644 -21.64 -21.33 -0.83
N THR A 645 -20.46 -21.55 -0.28
CA THR A 645 -20.07 -21.16 1.08
C THR A 645 -18.74 -20.44 1.05
N TYR A 646 -18.52 -19.49 1.96
CA TYR A 646 -17.24 -18.81 2.08
C TYR A 646 -16.80 -18.67 3.52
N SER A 647 -15.48 -18.58 3.72
CA SER A 647 -14.87 -18.18 5.00
C SER A 647 -13.96 -16.98 4.78
N ILE A 648 -14.15 -15.93 5.58
CA ILE A 648 -13.30 -14.73 5.62
C ILE A 648 -12.24 -14.93 6.72
N SER A 649 -11.00 -14.48 6.49
CA SER A 649 -9.93 -14.53 7.49
C SER A 649 -9.97 -13.31 8.42
N LYS A 650 -9.29 -13.37 9.57
CA LYS A 650 -9.23 -12.25 10.55
C LYS A 650 -8.72 -10.92 9.98
N ASP A 651 -8.01 -10.95 8.86
CA ASP A 651 -7.57 -9.75 8.15
C ASP A 651 -8.49 -9.39 6.98
N GLY A 652 -9.21 -10.38 6.41
CA GLY A 652 -10.33 -10.11 5.50
C GLY A 652 -11.47 -9.37 6.20
N GLU A 653 -11.74 -9.67 7.47
CA GLU A 653 -12.67 -8.94 8.33
C GLU A 653 -12.24 -7.49 8.63
N LYS A 654 -10.97 -7.14 8.38
CA LYS A 654 -10.46 -5.77 8.49
C LYS A 654 -10.44 -5.05 7.13
N CYS A 655 -10.56 -5.76 6.01
CA CYS A 655 -10.42 -5.18 4.68
C CYS A 655 -11.71 -4.45 4.30
N HIS A 656 -11.68 -3.11 4.36
CA HIS A 656 -12.87 -2.26 4.12
C HIS A 656 -13.50 -2.56 2.75
N TYR A 657 -12.67 -2.83 1.72
CA TYR A 657 -13.18 -3.10 0.38
C TYR A 657 -13.82 -4.48 0.22
N LEU A 658 -13.33 -5.52 0.92
CA LEU A 658 -13.97 -6.84 0.94
C LEU A 658 -15.33 -6.79 1.63
N LEU A 659 -15.41 -6.07 2.76
CA LEU A 659 -16.67 -5.84 3.47
C LEU A 659 -17.67 -5.03 2.63
N PHE A 660 -17.20 -4.00 1.92
CA PHE A 660 -18.03 -3.27 0.95
C PHE A 660 -18.59 -4.19 -0.14
N LEU A 661 -17.77 -5.06 -0.76
CA LEU A 661 -18.24 -5.99 -1.78
C LEU A 661 -19.26 -7.00 -1.23
N LYS A 662 -19.07 -7.47 0.01
CA LYS A 662 -20.05 -8.31 0.74
C LYS A 662 -21.37 -7.56 0.93
N ASN A 663 -21.33 -6.35 1.45
CA ASN A 663 -22.50 -5.51 1.70
C ASN A 663 -23.26 -5.17 0.41
N ALA A 664 -22.53 -4.75 -0.64
CA ALA A 664 -23.06 -4.48 -1.98
C ALA A 664 -23.53 -5.74 -2.77
N SER A 665 -23.40 -6.92 -2.17
CA SER A 665 -23.92 -8.20 -2.68
C SER A 665 -25.04 -8.77 -1.82
N ASN A 666 -25.37 -8.13 -0.69
CA ASN A 666 -26.43 -8.56 0.20
C ASN A 666 -27.76 -7.89 -0.21
N PHE A 667 -28.66 -8.65 -0.83
CA PHE A 667 -30.00 -8.22 -1.24
C PHE A 667 -31.05 -8.45 -0.14
N SER A 668 -30.86 -9.45 0.72
CA SER A 668 -31.74 -9.76 1.85
C SER A 668 -31.53 -8.86 3.09
N TRP A 669 -30.73 -7.79 2.98
CA TRP A 669 -30.29 -6.95 4.10
C TRP A 669 -31.41 -6.24 4.87
N ARG A 670 -32.58 -6.07 4.25
CA ARG A 670 -33.79 -5.47 4.85
C ARG A 670 -34.66 -6.47 5.61
N LYS A 671 -34.45 -7.78 5.40
CA LYS A 671 -35.20 -8.86 6.05
C LYS A 671 -34.58 -9.20 7.41
N SER A 672 -35.43 -9.55 8.39
CA SER A 672 -34.97 -10.16 9.64
C SER A 672 -34.40 -11.56 9.40
N GLU A 673 -33.65 -12.10 10.35
CA GLU A 673 -33.00 -13.42 10.21
C GLU A 673 -33.99 -14.60 10.11
N VAL A 674 -35.26 -14.39 10.50
CA VAL A 674 -36.34 -15.38 10.40
C VAL A 674 -37.04 -15.34 9.03
N GLU A 675 -36.88 -14.25 8.27
CA GLU A 675 -37.49 -14.04 6.94
C GLU A 675 -36.52 -14.35 5.78
N LYS A 676 -35.28 -14.75 6.08
CA LYS A 676 -34.25 -15.06 5.10
C LYS A 676 -34.30 -16.52 4.70
N ASP A 677 -34.46 -16.74 3.41
CA ASP A 677 -34.41 -18.06 2.81
C ASP A 677 -32.95 -18.52 2.59
N ALA A 678 -32.74 -19.84 2.56
CA ALA A 678 -31.43 -20.43 2.27
C ALA A 678 -30.95 -20.08 0.85
N ASP A 679 -31.88 -20.06 -0.11
CA ASP A 679 -31.58 -19.78 -1.52
C ASP A 679 -31.28 -18.31 -1.78
N GLU A 680 -31.97 -17.37 -1.12
CA GLU A 680 -31.59 -15.94 -1.16
C GLU A 680 -30.23 -15.68 -0.52
N GLU A 681 -29.88 -16.42 0.54
CA GLU A 681 -28.55 -16.32 1.13
C GLU A 681 -27.48 -17.03 0.28
N ASN A 682 -27.84 -17.97 -0.60
CA ASN A 682 -26.97 -18.51 -1.64
C ASN A 682 -26.79 -17.49 -2.81
N GLU A 683 -27.88 -16.89 -3.30
CA GLU A 683 -27.91 -15.80 -4.29
C GLU A 683 -26.97 -14.65 -3.88
N ASN A 684 -27.04 -14.20 -2.62
CA ASN A 684 -26.12 -13.24 -2.01
C ASN A 684 -24.63 -13.65 -2.15
N ARG A 685 -24.31 -14.92 -1.92
CA ARG A 685 -22.94 -15.47 -1.99
C ARG A 685 -22.44 -15.56 -3.42
N ILE A 686 -23.30 -15.95 -4.36
CA ILE A 686 -22.98 -15.97 -5.80
C ILE A 686 -22.76 -14.53 -6.29
N HIS A 687 -23.59 -13.57 -5.88
CA HIS A 687 -23.39 -12.15 -6.18
C HIS A 687 -22.06 -11.58 -5.66
N LEU A 688 -21.54 -12.09 -4.54
CA LEU A 688 -20.22 -11.72 -4.02
C LEU A 688 -19.09 -12.38 -4.84
N LEU A 689 -19.17 -13.70 -5.06
CA LEU A 689 -18.18 -14.44 -5.85
C LEU A 689 -18.08 -13.87 -7.28
N SER A 690 -19.21 -13.55 -7.90
CA SER A 690 -19.30 -12.93 -9.22
C SER A 690 -18.52 -11.62 -9.30
N LYS A 691 -18.67 -10.71 -8.32
CA LYS A 691 -17.90 -9.45 -8.26
C LYS A 691 -16.40 -9.69 -8.05
N LEU A 692 -16.02 -10.63 -7.18
CA LEU A 692 -14.62 -10.95 -6.90
C LEU A 692 -13.93 -11.56 -8.13
N CYS A 693 -14.56 -12.52 -8.81
CA CYS A 693 -14.04 -13.12 -10.04
C CYS A 693 -13.98 -12.10 -11.19
N ALA A 694 -14.96 -11.20 -11.32
CA ALA A 694 -14.92 -10.14 -12.32
C ALA A 694 -13.79 -9.12 -12.06
N ILE A 695 -13.51 -8.79 -10.79
CA ILE A 695 -12.34 -7.98 -10.40
C ILE A 695 -11.04 -8.70 -10.79
N GLY A 696 -10.94 -10.01 -10.54
CA GLY A 696 -9.79 -10.83 -10.97
C GLY A 696 -9.59 -10.81 -12.49
N TYR A 697 -10.65 -11.04 -13.25
CA TYR A 697 -10.67 -10.96 -14.72
C TYR A 697 -10.22 -9.60 -15.26
N MET A 698 -10.68 -8.50 -14.65
CA MET A 698 -10.33 -7.14 -15.10
C MET A 698 -8.87 -6.77 -14.83
N ILE A 699 -8.27 -7.29 -13.76
CA ILE A 699 -6.88 -6.97 -13.36
C ILE A 699 -5.85 -7.86 -14.05
N MET A 700 -6.17 -9.14 -14.26
CA MET A 700 -5.33 -10.08 -14.99
C MET A 700 -5.14 -9.57 -16.42
N GLU A 701 -3.90 -9.34 -16.86
CA GLU A 701 -3.63 -8.66 -18.14
C GLU A 701 -4.04 -9.50 -19.36
N ALA A 702 -3.91 -10.82 -19.30
CA ALA A 702 -4.20 -11.70 -20.43
C ALA A 702 -5.69 -11.66 -20.83
N LYS A 703 -5.94 -11.55 -22.15
CA LYS A 703 -7.27 -11.76 -22.75
C LYS A 703 -7.33 -13.15 -23.38
N ASP A 704 -8.49 -13.79 -23.25
CA ASP A 704 -8.79 -15.10 -23.82
C ASP A 704 -9.88 -14.96 -24.87
N ASN A 705 -9.67 -15.52 -26.07
CA ASN A 705 -10.68 -15.56 -27.12
C ASN A 705 -11.97 -16.25 -26.63
N ASN A 706 -11.84 -17.26 -25.77
CA ASN A 706 -12.98 -18.00 -25.22
C ASN A 706 -13.68 -17.27 -24.06
N VAL A 707 -13.03 -16.26 -23.47
CA VAL A 707 -13.57 -15.46 -22.34
C VAL A 707 -13.39 -13.96 -22.66
N SER A 708 -14.09 -13.53 -23.70
CA SER A 708 -14.10 -12.14 -24.17
C SER A 708 -15.39 -11.43 -23.76
N LYS A 709 -15.41 -10.89 -22.54
CA LYS A 709 -16.58 -10.21 -21.93
C LYS A 709 -16.26 -8.76 -21.51
N ALA A 710 -17.24 -7.87 -21.65
CA ALA A 710 -17.28 -6.62 -20.90
C ALA A 710 -18.03 -6.85 -19.58
N VAL A 711 -17.51 -6.29 -18.49
CA VAL A 711 -18.14 -6.36 -17.17
C VAL A 711 -19.06 -5.15 -16.98
N VAL A 712 -20.30 -5.38 -16.54
CA VAL A 712 -21.34 -4.35 -16.42
C VAL A 712 -21.85 -4.31 -14.98
N GLY A 713 -21.50 -3.26 -14.24
CA GLY A 713 -22.05 -2.96 -12.92
C GLY A 713 -23.39 -2.23 -13.04
N MET A 714 -24.46 -2.84 -12.53
CA MET A 714 -25.83 -2.30 -12.61
C MET A 714 -26.60 -2.46 -11.29
N ASP A 715 -27.59 -1.60 -11.06
CA ASP A 715 -28.40 -1.64 -9.84
C ASP A 715 -29.42 -2.78 -9.89
N GLY A 716 -29.38 -3.69 -8.91
CA GLY A 716 -30.17 -4.92 -8.93
C GLY A 716 -31.65 -4.74 -8.54
N LYS A 717 -32.00 -3.69 -7.79
CA LYS A 717 -33.37 -3.46 -7.32
C LYS A 717 -34.29 -2.97 -8.45
N GLN A 718 -35.56 -3.38 -8.40
CA GLN A 718 -36.62 -2.73 -9.17
C GLN A 718 -36.91 -1.34 -8.56
N SER A 719 -36.66 -0.28 -9.35
CA SER A 719 -37.42 0.96 -9.28
C SER A 719 -38.57 0.89 -10.30
N GLU A 720 -39.61 1.71 -10.12
CA GLU A 720 -40.56 2.00 -11.19
C GLU A 720 -39.84 2.62 -12.40
N VAL A 721 -40.43 2.54 -13.61
CA VAL A 721 -39.74 2.81 -14.88
C VAL A 721 -39.43 4.30 -15.09
N GLY A 722 -38.35 4.75 -14.45
CA GLY A 722 -37.82 6.11 -14.48
C GLY A 722 -36.87 6.40 -13.31
N ASP A 723 -37.12 5.82 -12.14
CA ASP A 723 -36.40 6.16 -10.92
C ASP A 723 -34.97 5.62 -10.89
N SER A 724 -34.03 6.54 -10.69
CA SER A 724 -32.59 6.27 -10.69
C SER A 724 -32.08 6.08 -9.26
N ASN A 725 -32.05 4.83 -8.80
CA ASN A 725 -31.48 4.43 -7.50
C ASN A 725 -29.94 4.58 -7.47
N GLY A 726 -29.47 5.82 -7.41
CA GLY A 726 -28.05 6.15 -7.40
C GLY A 726 -27.27 5.66 -6.15
N ARG A 727 -25.95 5.81 -6.21
CA ARG A 727 -25.00 5.60 -5.08
C ARG A 727 -24.84 4.17 -4.54
N SER A 728 -25.31 3.14 -5.26
CA SER A 728 -25.07 1.71 -4.99
C SER A 728 -23.60 1.25 -4.93
N GLY A 729 -22.64 2.11 -5.27
CA GLY A 729 -21.20 1.85 -5.23
C GLY A 729 -20.60 1.22 -6.50
N LYS A 730 -21.39 0.94 -7.54
CA LYS A 730 -20.90 0.41 -8.84
C LYS A 730 -19.65 1.10 -9.41
N SER A 731 -19.59 2.42 -9.43
CA SER A 731 -18.44 3.19 -9.95
C SER A 731 -17.18 3.04 -9.09
N LEU A 732 -17.28 2.60 -7.83
CA LEU A 732 -16.11 2.33 -6.97
C LEU A 732 -15.29 1.12 -7.42
N ILE A 733 -15.83 0.21 -8.23
CA ILE A 733 -15.00 -0.81 -8.90
C ILE A 733 -14.15 -0.16 -9.99
N GLY A 734 -14.70 0.79 -10.75
CA GLY A 734 -13.95 1.53 -11.76
C GLY A 734 -12.82 2.38 -11.15
N GLU A 735 -13.09 3.07 -10.04
CA GLU A 735 -12.05 3.83 -9.33
C GLU A 735 -10.98 2.94 -8.69
N LEU A 736 -11.34 1.76 -8.14
CA LEU A 736 -10.36 0.75 -7.71
C LEU A 736 -9.43 0.36 -8.88
N MET A 737 -9.99 0.12 -10.07
CA MET A 737 -9.21 -0.24 -11.25
C MET A 737 -8.26 0.87 -11.69
N ARG A 738 -8.68 2.15 -11.62
CA ARG A 738 -7.82 3.31 -11.91
C ARG A 738 -6.63 3.41 -10.96
N CYS A 739 -6.75 2.94 -9.71
CA CYS A 739 -5.61 2.81 -8.80
C CYS A 739 -4.79 1.52 -9.03
N ALA A 740 -5.41 0.45 -9.53
CA ALA A 740 -4.77 -0.85 -9.72
C ALA A 740 -3.93 -0.95 -11.00
N ILE A 741 -4.48 -0.48 -12.13
CA ILE A 741 -3.98 -0.71 -13.48
C ILE A 741 -4.20 0.52 -14.40
N PRO A 742 -3.38 0.72 -15.45
CA PRO A 742 -3.58 1.79 -16.43
C PRO A 742 -4.98 1.72 -17.06
N THR A 743 -5.82 2.70 -16.73
CA THR A 743 -7.26 2.70 -17.06
C THR A 743 -7.64 4.00 -17.78
N ALA A 744 -8.20 3.88 -18.98
CA ALA A 744 -8.82 5.02 -19.67
C ALA A 744 -10.25 5.22 -19.14
N TYR A 745 -10.58 6.46 -18.75
CA TYR A 745 -11.90 6.82 -18.20
C TYR A 745 -12.74 7.55 -19.26
N ILE A 746 -13.98 7.13 -19.46
CA ILE A 746 -14.89 7.70 -20.47
C ILE A 746 -16.25 8.04 -19.82
N PRO A 747 -16.72 9.30 -19.92
CA PRO A 747 -18.01 9.72 -19.35
C PRO A 747 -19.19 9.25 -20.22
N GLY A 748 -19.97 8.29 -19.71
CA GLY A 748 -21.07 7.62 -20.42
C GLY A 748 -22.35 8.44 -20.62
N LYS A 749 -22.48 9.63 -20.00
CA LYS A 749 -23.65 10.51 -20.11
C LYS A 749 -23.77 11.32 -21.41
N ARG A 750 -22.93 11.04 -22.42
CA ARG A 750 -22.99 11.68 -23.74
C ARG A 750 -23.93 10.92 -24.67
N SER A 751 -24.93 11.61 -25.24
CA SER A 751 -25.87 11.02 -26.20
C SER A 751 -25.26 10.74 -27.58
N ASP A 752 -24.12 11.37 -27.88
CA ASP A 752 -23.36 11.30 -29.12
C ASP A 752 -22.06 10.47 -29.01
N LEU A 753 -21.86 9.76 -27.89
CA LEU A 753 -20.60 9.08 -27.53
C LEU A 753 -19.99 8.21 -28.65
N PHE A 754 -20.83 7.55 -29.45
CA PHE A 754 -20.41 6.68 -30.55
C PHE A 754 -20.33 7.35 -31.93
N ASN A 755 -20.75 8.62 -32.03
CA ASN A 755 -20.57 9.45 -33.22
C ASN A 755 -19.20 10.16 -33.20
N ASP A 756 -18.59 10.33 -32.01
CA ASP A 756 -17.25 10.90 -31.86
C ASP A 756 -16.19 9.92 -32.37
N GLN A 757 -15.57 10.26 -33.51
CA GLN A 757 -14.48 9.47 -34.10
C GLN A 757 -13.24 9.37 -33.19
N PHE A 758 -13.13 10.24 -32.18
CA PHE A 758 -12.04 10.31 -31.21
C PHE A 758 -12.43 9.78 -29.82
N VAL A 759 -13.56 9.05 -29.68
CA VAL A 759 -14.01 8.46 -28.40
C VAL A 759 -12.94 7.60 -27.70
N TRP A 760 -12.04 6.99 -28.46
CA TRP A 760 -10.92 6.17 -27.94
C TRP A 760 -9.58 6.93 -27.81
N ASN A 761 -9.55 8.26 -27.96
CA ASN A 761 -8.30 9.05 -27.99
C ASN A 761 -7.39 8.82 -26.76
N ASP A 762 -7.98 8.52 -25.61
CA ASP A 762 -7.26 8.35 -24.34
C ASP A 762 -6.90 6.87 -24.07
N VAL A 763 -7.15 5.98 -25.03
CA VAL A 763 -6.71 4.57 -25.03
C VAL A 763 -5.33 4.49 -25.69
N LEU A 764 -4.30 4.17 -24.91
CA LEU A 764 -2.90 4.09 -25.33
C LEU A 764 -2.42 2.63 -25.42
N GLU A 765 -1.23 2.41 -26.01
CA GLU A 765 -0.64 1.06 -26.14
C GLU A 765 -0.42 0.33 -24.79
N ASN A 766 -0.40 1.06 -23.67
CA ASN A 766 -0.25 0.50 -22.31
C ASN A 766 -1.58 0.43 -21.51
N THR A 767 -2.71 0.90 -22.04
CA THR A 767 -4.02 0.86 -21.36
C THR A 767 -4.52 -0.58 -21.21
N LYS A 768 -4.86 -0.98 -19.98
CA LYS A 768 -5.31 -2.34 -19.63
C LYS A 768 -6.82 -2.44 -19.46
N LEU A 769 -7.48 -1.35 -19.05
CA LEU A 769 -8.93 -1.27 -18.89
C LEU A 769 -9.48 0.02 -19.51
N VAL A 770 -10.67 -0.06 -20.09
CA VAL A 770 -11.54 1.08 -20.38
C VAL A 770 -12.69 1.06 -19.38
N PHE A 771 -12.84 2.14 -18.62
CA PHE A 771 -13.96 2.33 -17.70
C PHE A 771 -14.92 3.38 -18.28
N ILE A 772 -16.14 2.94 -18.62
CA ILE A 772 -17.22 3.80 -19.09
C ILE A 772 -18.22 3.99 -17.94
N ASP A 773 -18.21 5.17 -17.31
CA ASP A 773 -19.03 5.42 -16.11
C ASP A 773 -20.38 6.07 -16.45
N ASP A 774 -21.40 5.75 -15.65
CA ASP A 774 -22.73 6.38 -15.66
C ASP A 774 -23.43 6.41 -17.05
N VAL A 775 -23.43 5.30 -17.78
CA VAL A 775 -24.02 5.25 -19.15
C VAL A 775 -25.56 5.34 -19.16
N LEU A 776 -26.07 6.06 -20.18
CA LEU A 776 -27.50 6.32 -20.40
C LEU A 776 -28.34 5.05 -20.68
N GLN A 777 -29.65 5.12 -20.40
CA GLN A 777 -30.61 4.01 -20.58
C GLN A 777 -30.78 3.53 -22.05
N ASN A 778 -30.30 4.29 -23.02
CA ASN A 778 -30.32 3.99 -24.45
C ASN A 778 -28.92 3.66 -25.03
N PHE A 779 -27.93 3.39 -24.17
CA PHE A 779 -26.57 3.03 -24.57
C PHE A 779 -26.56 1.77 -25.47
N ASN A 780 -26.11 1.92 -26.71
CA ASN A 780 -25.98 0.80 -27.64
C ASN A 780 -24.71 -0.02 -27.36
N PHE A 781 -24.86 -1.14 -26.66
CA PHE A 781 -23.77 -2.04 -26.33
C PHE A 781 -23.21 -2.84 -27.53
N GLU A 782 -23.97 -3.01 -28.62
CA GLU A 782 -23.50 -3.73 -29.82
C GLU A 782 -22.28 -3.04 -30.47
N PHE A 783 -22.18 -1.72 -30.34
CA PHE A 783 -21.03 -0.95 -30.83
C PHE A 783 -19.70 -1.42 -30.22
N LEU A 784 -19.72 -2.01 -29.01
CA LEU A 784 -18.54 -2.54 -28.35
C LEU A 784 -18.17 -3.95 -28.80
N PHE A 785 -19.02 -4.67 -29.54
CA PHE A 785 -18.73 -6.06 -29.94
C PHE A 785 -17.37 -6.23 -30.65
N PRO A 786 -16.95 -5.36 -31.60
CA PRO A 786 -15.62 -5.47 -32.23
C PRO A 786 -14.48 -5.25 -31.23
N ASN A 787 -14.63 -4.31 -30.30
CA ASN A 787 -13.63 -3.98 -29.28
C ASN A 787 -13.52 -5.06 -28.18
N ILE A 788 -14.60 -5.79 -27.91
CA ILE A 788 -14.63 -6.89 -26.94
C ILE A 788 -13.95 -8.13 -27.53
N THR A 789 -14.29 -8.53 -28.77
CA THR A 789 -13.88 -9.82 -29.36
C THR A 789 -12.85 -9.72 -30.51
N GLY A 790 -12.21 -8.58 -30.72
CA GLY A 790 -11.25 -8.37 -31.82
C GLY A 790 -10.23 -7.26 -31.56
N ASP A 791 -9.53 -6.84 -32.62
CA ASP A 791 -8.49 -5.81 -32.55
C ASP A 791 -9.09 -4.40 -32.36
N TRP A 792 -8.46 -3.59 -31.51
CA TRP A 792 -8.99 -2.28 -31.11
C TRP A 792 -8.41 -1.16 -31.97
N SER A 793 -9.22 -0.60 -32.88
CA SER A 793 -8.86 0.60 -33.64
C SER A 793 -9.01 1.88 -32.80
N VAL A 794 -7.99 2.73 -32.81
CA VAL A 794 -7.97 4.05 -32.13
C VAL A 794 -7.61 5.14 -33.13
N ASN A 795 -8.38 6.22 -33.17
CA ASN A 795 -8.05 7.45 -33.90
C ASN A 795 -7.59 8.52 -32.90
N TYR A 796 -6.35 8.97 -32.98
CA TYR A 796 -5.85 10.07 -32.15
C TYR A 796 -6.10 11.43 -32.81
N LYS A 797 -6.45 12.45 -32.01
CA LYS A 797 -6.72 13.80 -32.51
C LYS A 797 -5.43 14.46 -33.03
N GLY A 798 -5.33 14.59 -34.35
CA GLY A 798 -4.12 15.10 -35.03
C GLY A 798 -3.01 14.05 -35.19
N GLY A 799 -3.23 12.81 -34.74
CA GLY A 799 -2.32 11.68 -34.93
C GLY A 799 -2.70 10.78 -36.10
N ARG A 800 -2.03 9.63 -36.21
CA ARG A 800 -2.43 8.54 -37.11
C ARG A 800 -3.42 7.61 -36.40
N ARG A 801 -4.27 6.93 -37.16
CA ARG A 801 -5.04 5.79 -36.67
C ARG A 801 -4.09 4.64 -36.35
N ILE A 802 -4.27 4.01 -35.19
CA ILE A 802 -3.57 2.77 -34.81
C ILE A 802 -4.58 1.63 -34.64
N THR A 803 -4.07 0.40 -34.60
CA THR A 803 -4.84 -0.79 -34.24
C THR A 803 -4.05 -1.59 -33.22
N ILE A 804 -4.59 -1.73 -32.01
CA ILE A 804 -4.00 -2.52 -30.92
C ILE A 804 -4.49 -3.96 -31.06
N PRO A 805 -3.60 -4.97 -31.21
CA PRO A 805 -4.01 -6.37 -31.34
C PRO A 805 -4.83 -6.86 -30.15
N PHE A 806 -5.78 -7.78 -30.36
CA PHE A 806 -6.68 -8.30 -29.33
C PHE A 806 -5.97 -8.68 -28.03
N SER A 807 -4.82 -9.38 -28.12
CA SER A 807 -4.04 -9.85 -26.97
C SER A 807 -3.38 -8.75 -26.14
N ALA A 808 -3.24 -7.54 -26.68
CA ALA A 808 -2.73 -6.35 -25.99
C ALA A 808 -3.83 -5.30 -25.71
N SER A 809 -4.99 -5.41 -26.38
CA SER A 809 -6.12 -4.50 -26.22
C SER A 809 -6.72 -4.54 -24.81
N PRO A 810 -7.34 -3.44 -24.34
CA PRO A 810 -7.91 -3.40 -22.99
C PRO A 810 -9.14 -4.30 -22.82
N LYS A 811 -9.50 -4.55 -21.56
CA LYS A 811 -10.82 -5.02 -21.13
C LYS A 811 -11.77 -3.83 -20.95
N ILE A 812 -13.07 -4.08 -20.77
CA ILE A 812 -14.08 -3.03 -20.57
C ILE A 812 -14.84 -3.24 -19.25
N TYR A 813 -14.92 -2.19 -18.43
CA TYR A 813 -15.88 -2.05 -17.34
C TYR A 813 -16.90 -0.95 -17.68
N ILE A 814 -18.17 -1.21 -17.41
CA ILE A 814 -19.27 -0.27 -17.62
C ILE A 814 -20.06 -0.15 -16.31
N ALA A 815 -20.35 1.07 -15.86
CA ALA A 815 -21.27 1.31 -14.75
C ALA A 815 -22.54 2.02 -15.25
N THR A 816 -23.72 1.58 -14.79
CA THR A 816 -25.01 2.16 -15.21
C THR A 816 -26.08 2.03 -14.13
N ASN A 817 -27.05 2.94 -14.13
CA ASN A 817 -28.21 2.90 -13.24
C ASN A 817 -29.38 2.06 -13.80
N HIS A 818 -29.18 1.42 -14.97
CA HIS A 818 -30.25 0.80 -15.75
C HIS A 818 -29.82 -0.56 -16.33
N ALA A 819 -30.78 -1.37 -16.76
CA ALA A 819 -30.46 -2.54 -17.59
C ALA A 819 -30.01 -2.09 -18.99
N ILE A 820 -28.92 -2.68 -19.49
CA ILE A 820 -28.50 -2.50 -20.88
C ILE A 820 -29.50 -3.24 -21.78
N ARG A 821 -30.03 -2.54 -22.79
CA ARG A 821 -30.97 -3.10 -23.78
C ARG A 821 -30.23 -4.07 -24.71
N GLY A 822 -30.82 -5.24 -24.95
CA GLY A 822 -30.23 -6.29 -25.80
C GLY A 822 -30.52 -7.70 -25.29
N SER A 823 -30.76 -8.62 -26.21
CA SER A 823 -31.16 -10.02 -25.96
C SER A 823 -30.64 -10.95 -27.07
N GLY A 824 -30.48 -12.24 -26.76
CA GLY A 824 -29.87 -13.24 -27.64
C GLY A 824 -28.39 -13.52 -27.34
N SER A 825 -27.88 -14.64 -27.87
CA SER A 825 -26.56 -15.22 -27.55
C SER A 825 -25.40 -14.23 -27.71
N SER A 826 -25.39 -13.44 -28.79
CA SER A 826 -24.35 -12.43 -29.04
C SER A 826 -24.13 -11.46 -27.88
N PHE A 827 -25.17 -11.16 -27.09
CA PHE A 827 -25.08 -10.35 -25.88
C PHE A 827 -24.63 -11.17 -24.67
N THR A 828 -25.23 -12.34 -24.40
CA THR A 828 -24.89 -13.18 -23.25
C THR A 828 -23.43 -13.63 -23.29
N ASP A 829 -22.89 -13.88 -24.48
CA ASP A 829 -21.50 -14.28 -24.69
C ASP A 829 -20.52 -13.13 -24.37
N ARG A 830 -20.92 -11.87 -24.63
CA ARG A 830 -20.08 -10.67 -24.49
C ARG A 830 -20.31 -9.86 -23.22
N GLN A 831 -21.34 -10.19 -22.42
CA GLN A 831 -21.64 -9.54 -21.14
C GLN A 831 -21.28 -10.42 -19.94
N TRP A 832 -20.81 -9.78 -18.87
CA TRP A 832 -20.78 -10.28 -17.50
C TRP A 832 -21.54 -9.27 -16.64
N LEU A 833 -22.70 -9.65 -16.10
CA LEU A 833 -23.58 -8.72 -15.39
C LEU A 833 -23.33 -8.80 -13.88
N LEU A 834 -23.02 -7.66 -13.25
CA LEU A 834 -22.82 -7.53 -11.81
C LEU A 834 -23.97 -6.70 -11.22
N ALA A 835 -24.93 -7.37 -10.59
CA ALA A 835 -25.98 -6.70 -9.82
C ALA A 835 -25.43 -6.19 -8.48
N PHE A 836 -25.71 -4.93 -8.16
CA PHE A 836 -25.43 -4.29 -6.86
C PHE A 836 -26.72 -4.17 -6.06
N SER A 837 -26.67 -4.48 -4.76
CA SER A 837 -27.81 -4.28 -3.85
C SER A 837 -28.00 -2.80 -3.50
N ASP A 838 -29.18 -2.44 -2.99
CA ASP A 838 -29.50 -1.09 -2.49
C ASP A 838 -29.03 -0.85 -1.04
N TYR A 839 -28.12 -1.70 -0.54
CA TYR A 839 -27.47 -1.58 0.77
C TYR A 839 -26.79 -0.21 0.90
N TYR A 840 -26.11 0.22 -0.17
CA TYR A 840 -25.63 1.59 -0.35
C TYR A 840 -26.60 2.37 -1.25
N ASN A 841 -26.92 3.59 -0.83
CA ASN A 841 -27.95 4.45 -1.41
C ASN A 841 -27.71 5.90 -0.94
N ASP A 842 -28.69 6.79 -1.14
CA ASP A 842 -28.55 8.20 -0.75
C ASP A 842 -28.49 8.44 0.77
N SER A 843 -29.12 7.57 1.56
CA SER A 843 -29.19 7.64 3.03
C SER A 843 -28.10 6.85 3.74
N ARG A 844 -27.45 5.88 3.06
CA ARG A 844 -26.34 5.08 3.60
C ARG A 844 -25.24 4.90 2.56
N LYS A 845 -24.05 5.40 2.86
CA LYS A 845 -22.86 5.41 1.99
C LYS A 845 -21.74 4.58 2.63
N PRO A 846 -20.74 4.11 1.87
CA PRO A 846 -19.62 3.36 2.44
C PRO A 846 -18.86 4.09 3.55
N ILE A 847 -18.77 5.44 3.51
CA ILE A 847 -18.15 6.22 4.60
C ILE A 847 -18.87 6.03 5.95
N ASP A 848 -20.19 5.80 5.93
CA ASP A 848 -21.00 5.65 7.14
C ASP A 848 -20.74 4.29 7.82
N ASP A 849 -20.32 3.27 7.05
CA ASP A 849 -19.94 1.94 7.56
C ASP A 849 -18.47 1.87 7.99
N PHE A 850 -17.57 2.53 7.26
CA PHE A 850 -16.11 2.36 7.41
C PHE A 850 -15.41 3.56 8.07
N GLY A 851 -16.12 4.66 8.33
CA GLY A 851 -15.59 5.88 8.95
C GLY A 851 -14.54 6.63 8.11
N THR A 852 -14.36 6.26 6.84
CA THR A 852 -13.28 6.74 5.96
C THR A 852 -13.67 6.63 4.48
N LEU A 853 -13.11 7.50 3.62
CA LEU A 853 -13.30 7.39 2.16
C LEU A 853 -12.26 6.45 1.52
N PHE A 854 -12.73 5.64 0.59
CA PHE A 854 -11.93 4.62 -0.08
C PHE A 854 -10.84 5.19 -0.97
N PHE A 855 -9.75 4.43 -1.09
CA PHE A 855 -8.53 4.72 -1.86
C PHE A 855 -7.72 5.92 -1.35
N SER A 856 -8.37 7.06 -1.13
CA SER A 856 -7.70 8.34 -0.98
C SER A 856 -7.40 8.74 0.47
N GLU A 857 -8.03 8.08 1.45
CA GLU A 857 -7.75 8.25 2.89
C GLU A 857 -7.07 7.04 3.52
N TRP A 858 -7.12 5.88 2.84
CA TRP A 858 -6.56 4.63 3.31
C TRP A 858 -5.07 4.75 3.64
N ASP A 859 -4.72 4.18 4.79
CA ASP A 859 -3.34 4.05 5.24
C ASP A 859 -2.62 2.88 4.54
N PHE A 860 -1.43 2.54 5.05
CA PHE A 860 -0.68 1.39 4.53
C PHE A 860 -1.44 0.08 4.73
N ASP A 861 -2.12 -0.12 5.86
CA ASP A 861 -2.74 -1.38 6.20
C ASP A 861 -3.97 -1.63 5.31
N GLN A 862 -4.85 -0.64 5.12
CA GLN A 862 -6.00 -0.79 4.21
C GLN A 862 -5.59 -0.92 2.74
N TRP A 863 -4.53 -0.23 2.29
CA TRP A 863 -3.98 -0.47 0.96
C TRP A 863 -3.37 -1.87 0.82
N ASN A 864 -2.60 -2.33 1.80
CA ASN A 864 -1.98 -3.65 1.75
C ASN A 864 -3.02 -4.79 1.82
N LEU A 865 -4.06 -4.64 2.66
CA LEU A 865 -5.23 -5.53 2.65
C LEU A 865 -5.90 -5.53 1.28
N THR A 866 -6.07 -4.37 0.65
CA THR A 866 -6.66 -4.29 -0.69
C THR A 866 -5.77 -4.95 -1.74
N TRP A 867 -4.45 -4.81 -1.71
CA TRP A 867 -3.56 -5.56 -2.63
C TRP A 867 -3.66 -7.07 -2.43
N ASN A 868 -3.73 -7.55 -1.19
CA ASN A 868 -3.97 -8.96 -0.88
C ASN A 868 -5.36 -9.42 -1.38
N LEU A 869 -6.40 -8.57 -1.30
CA LEU A 869 -7.71 -8.82 -1.91
C LEU A 869 -7.62 -8.94 -3.44
N LEU A 870 -6.91 -8.04 -4.12
CA LEU A 870 -6.78 -8.07 -5.58
C LEU A 870 -6.05 -9.34 -6.05
N ALA A 871 -5.03 -9.80 -5.32
CA ALA A 871 -4.40 -11.09 -5.57
C ALA A 871 -5.37 -12.26 -5.34
N ASN A 872 -6.13 -12.24 -4.25
CA ASN A 872 -7.17 -13.24 -3.95
C ASN A 872 -8.28 -13.28 -5.02
N CYS A 873 -8.67 -12.14 -5.60
CA CYS A 873 -9.61 -12.05 -6.70
C CYS A 873 -9.09 -12.73 -7.97
N ILE A 874 -7.80 -12.59 -8.29
CA ILE A 874 -7.16 -13.31 -9.40
C ILE A 874 -7.17 -14.82 -9.12
N GLN A 875 -6.84 -15.26 -7.90
CA GLN A 875 -6.91 -16.68 -7.53
C GLN A 875 -8.35 -17.24 -7.68
N LEU A 876 -9.37 -16.50 -7.22
CA LEU A 876 -10.77 -16.89 -7.38
C LEU A 876 -11.19 -16.96 -8.85
N TYR A 877 -10.77 -16.01 -9.69
CA TYR A 877 -11.01 -16.06 -11.13
C TYR A 877 -10.32 -17.26 -11.80
N LEU A 878 -9.08 -17.59 -11.43
CA LEU A 878 -8.37 -18.80 -11.92
C LEU A 878 -8.95 -20.11 -11.35
N GLN A 879 -9.73 -20.05 -10.28
CA GLN A 879 -10.43 -21.18 -9.69
C GLN A 879 -11.82 -21.42 -10.29
N PHE A 880 -12.65 -20.38 -10.41
CA PHE A 880 -14.07 -20.48 -10.77
C PHE A 880 -14.42 -19.90 -12.15
N GLY A 881 -13.53 -19.15 -12.79
CA GLY A 881 -13.76 -18.54 -14.11
C GLY A 881 -14.86 -17.48 -14.09
N VAL A 882 -15.75 -17.52 -15.10
CA VAL A 882 -16.89 -16.59 -15.20
C VAL A 882 -18.07 -17.10 -14.37
N VAL A 883 -18.28 -16.47 -13.22
CA VAL A 883 -19.46 -16.70 -12.37
C VAL A 883 -20.50 -15.61 -12.69
N GLN A 884 -21.53 -15.95 -13.48
CA GLN A 884 -22.74 -15.13 -13.55
C GLN A 884 -23.57 -15.40 -12.28
N ALA A 885 -24.25 -14.38 -11.76
CA ALA A 885 -25.20 -14.54 -10.66
C ALA A 885 -26.62 -14.86 -11.20
N PRO A 886 -27.54 -15.38 -10.37
CA PRO A 886 -28.87 -15.80 -10.81
C PRO A 886 -29.61 -14.74 -11.63
N GLY A 887 -30.14 -15.15 -12.78
CA GLY A 887 -30.60 -14.26 -13.84
C GLY A 887 -32.10 -13.95 -13.82
N GLU A 888 -32.94 -14.76 -13.17
CA GLU A 888 -34.40 -14.73 -13.34
C GLU A 888 -35.01 -13.36 -13.03
N ARG A 889 -34.65 -12.77 -11.88
CA ARG A 889 -35.07 -11.41 -11.48
C ARG A 889 -34.55 -10.31 -12.41
N LEU A 890 -33.54 -10.58 -13.25
CA LEU A 890 -33.03 -9.68 -14.29
C LEU A 890 -33.67 -9.93 -15.67
N GLU A 891 -34.01 -11.18 -16.00
CA GLU A 891 -34.66 -11.52 -17.27
C GLU A 891 -36.15 -11.18 -17.24
N GLN A 892 -36.86 -11.48 -16.15
CA GLN A 892 -38.21 -10.95 -15.88
C GLN A 892 -38.23 -9.41 -15.91
N ARG A 893 -37.14 -8.75 -15.48
CA ARG A 893 -36.99 -7.29 -15.51
C ARG A 893 -36.72 -6.76 -16.93
N LYS A 894 -35.97 -7.48 -17.77
CA LYS A 894 -35.86 -7.19 -19.21
C LYS A 894 -37.21 -7.36 -19.91
N LEU A 895 -37.94 -8.44 -19.64
CA LEU A 895 -39.30 -8.66 -20.14
C LEU A 895 -40.23 -7.52 -19.73
N ARG A 896 -40.29 -7.18 -18.43
CA ARG A 896 -41.05 -6.03 -17.90
C ARG A 896 -40.71 -4.71 -18.59
N GLN A 897 -39.43 -4.44 -18.84
CA GLN A 897 -38.98 -3.22 -19.54
C GLN A 897 -39.30 -3.22 -21.05
N GLU A 898 -39.20 -4.37 -21.74
CA GLU A 898 -39.58 -4.48 -23.16
C GLU A 898 -41.11 -4.45 -23.36
N MET A 899 -41.89 -4.97 -22.41
CA MET A 899 -43.36 -4.84 -22.36
C MET A 899 -43.82 -3.41 -22.08
N GLY A 900 -43.32 -2.82 -20.98
CA GLY A 900 -43.73 -1.52 -20.47
C GLY A 900 -44.99 -1.59 -19.60
N GLU A 901 -44.97 -0.86 -18.47
CA GLU A 901 -45.98 -0.95 -17.40
C GLU A 901 -47.43 -0.83 -17.89
N THR A 902 -47.73 0.10 -18.81
CA THR A 902 -49.10 0.32 -19.33
C THR A 902 -49.72 -0.94 -19.95
N LEU A 903 -48.92 -1.79 -20.59
CA LEU A 903 -49.40 -3.06 -21.17
C LEU A 903 -49.60 -4.12 -20.09
N ILE A 904 -48.79 -4.09 -19.04
CA ILE A 904 -48.86 -5.02 -17.90
C ILE A 904 -50.09 -4.67 -17.05
N SER A 905 -50.26 -3.42 -16.62
CA SER A 905 -51.45 -3.00 -15.86
C SER A 905 -52.75 -3.30 -16.60
N TRP A 906 -52.82 -3.01 -17.90
CA TRP A 906 -53.98 -3.35 -18.73
C TRP A 906 -54.22 -4.85 -18.80
N ALA A 907 -53.17 -5.67 -19.00
CA ALA A 907 -53.33 -7.11 -19.15
C ALA A 907 -53.60 -7.83 -17.81
N ASP A 908 -53.04 -7.36 -16.69
CA ASP A 908 -53.36 -7.81 -15.34
C ASP A 908 -54.84 -7.54 -15.02
N GLU A 909 -55.34 -6.35 -15.37
CA GLU A 909 -56.74 -5.97 -15.18
C GLU A 909 -57.67 -6.76 -16.11
N TYR A 910 -57.35 -6.82 -17.41
CA TYR A 910 -58.18 -7.50 -18.42
C TYR A 910 -58.22 -9.03 -18.24
N PHE A 911 -57.13 -9.67 -17.84
CA PHE A 911 -57.09 -11.12 -17.60
C PHE A 911 -57.28 -11.51 -16.12
N SER A 912 -57.72 -10.57 -15.27
CA SER A 912 -58.18 -10.86 -13.90
C SER A 912 -59.49 -11.65 -13.85
N SER A 913 -60.33 -11.54 -14.90
CA SER A 913 -61.55 -12.33 -15.03
C SER A 913 -61.29 -13.67 -15.70
N ASN A 914 -61.79 -14.75 -15.10
CA ASN A 914 -61.82 -16.09 -15.71
C ASN A 914 -62.61 -16.12 -17.04
N GLU A 915 -63.43 -15.11 -17.33
CA GLU A 915 -64.14 -14.95 -18.62
C GLU A 915 -63.21 -14.55 -19.78
N HIS A 916 -61.94 -14.20 -19.51
CA HIS A 916 -60.96 -13.83 -20.52
C HIS A 916 -59.77 -14.80 -20.62
N LEU A 917 -59.59 -15.67 -19.62
CA LEU A 917 -58.64 -16.80 -19.67
C LEU A 917 -59.21 -17.98 -20.46
N ASN A 918 -58.33 -18.76 -21.09
CA ASN A 918 -58.64 -19.96 -21.89
C ASN A 918 -59.62 -19.76 -23.08
N GLN A 919 -60.06 -18.53 -23.36
CA GLN A 919 -60.92 -18.19 -24.50
C GLN A 919 -60.13 -17.78 -25.75
N ARG A 920 -60.76 -17.93 -26.92
CA ARG A 920 -60.17 -17.60 -28.23
C ARG A 920 -60.54 -16.17 -28.65
N LEU A 921 -59.80 -15.20 -28.14
CA LEU A 921 -60.07 -13.77 -28.29
C LEU A 921 -59.50 -13.21 -29.60
N VAL A 922 -60.15 -12.19 -30.17
CA VAL A 922 -59.73 -11.56 -31.43
C VAL A 922 -58.55 -10.60 -31.17
N ARG A 923 -57.42 -10.79 -31.88
CA ARG A 923 -56.20 -9.96 -31.74
C ARG A 923 -56.47 -8.46 -31.89
N LYS A 924 -57.35 -8.09 -32.82
CA LYS A 924 -57.70 -6.69 -33.09
C LYS A 924 -58.39 -6.06 -31.88
N ASP A 925 -59.37 -6.75 -31.32
CA ASP A 925 -60.22 -6.21 -30.26
C ASP A 925 -59.44 -6.09 -28.94
N LEU A 926 -58.50 -7.00 -28.68
CA LEU A 926 -57.49 -6.86 -27.61
C LEU A 926 -56.60 -5.62 -27.80
N TYR A 927 -56.12 -5.37 -29.03
CA TYR A 927 -55.30 -4.18 -29.32
C TYR A 927 -56.11 -2.88 -29.20
N ASP A 928 -57.36 -2.85 -29.67
CA ASP A 928 -58.23 -1.69 -29.55
C ASP A 928 -58.67 -1.45 -28.09
N ALA A 929 -58.82 -2.50 -27.27
CA ALA A 929 -59.04 -2.40 -25.82
C ALA A 929 -57.82 -1.80 -25.10
N PHE A 930 -56.61 -2.31 -25.35
CA PHE A 930 -55.37 -1.73 -24.85
C PHE A 930 -55.21 -0.25 -25.26
N CYS A 931 -55.53 0.08 -26.52
CA CYS A 931 -55.52 1.45 -27.03
C CYS A 931 -56.68 2.34 -26.53
N THR A 932 -57.66 1.76 -25.81
CA THR A 932 -58.72 2.50 -25.13
C THR A 932 -58.33 2.78 -23.67
N TYR A 933 -57.57 1.87 -23.05
CA TYR A 933 -56.99 2.03 -21.72
C TYR A 933 -56.00 3.20 -21.65
N ASP A 934 -55.08 3.29 -22.61
CA ASP A 934 -54.25 4.48 -22.82
C ASP A 934 -54.22 4.88 -24.31
N PRO A 935 -55.02 5.89 -24.71
CA PRO A 935 -55.04 6.43 -26.07
C PRO A 935 -53.69 6.97 -26.58
N ALA A 936 -52.72 7.26 -25.72
CA ALA A 936 -51.38 7.67 -26.15
C ALA A 936 -50.59 6.52 -26.80
N GLN A 937 -50.83 5.27 -26.39
CA GLN A 937 -50.07 4.10 -26.87
C GLN A 937 -50.22 3.85 -28.37
N ARG A 938 -51.32 4.31 -29.00
CA ARG A 938 -51.51 4.31 -30.47
C ARG A 938 -50.40 5.02 -31.25
N LYS A 939 -49.60 5.88 -30.61
CA LYS A 939 -48.44 6.56 -31.21
C LYS A 939 -47.11 5.81 -31.01
N PHE A 940 -47.05 4.87 -30.07
CA PHE A 940 -45.79 4.26 -29.60
C PHE A 940 -45.70 2.75 -29.83
N ILE A 941 -46.83 2.04 -29.86
CA ILE A 941 -46.90 0.58 -30.04
C ILE A 941 -47.77 0.28 -31.25
N SER A 942 -47.18 -0.30 -32.30
CA SER A 942 -47.94 -0.80 -33.46
C SER A 942 -48.64 -2.14 -33.12
N PRO A 943 -49.66 -2.57 -33.88
CA PRO A 943 -50.31 -3.86 -33.65
C PRO A 943 -49.34 -5.05 -33.67
N THR A 944 -48.28 -4.98 -34.46
CA THR A 944 -47.24 -6.02 -34.55
C THR A 944 -46.28 -5.99 -33.35
N ALA A 945 -45.93 -4.80 -32.85
CA ALA A 945 -45.18 -4.67 -31.60
C ALA A 945 -46.00 -5.14 -30.38
N PHE A 946 -47.31 -4.84 -30.36
CA PHE A 946 -48.25 -5.34 -29.36
C PHE A 946 -48.24 -6.87 -29.30
N LYS A 947 -48.33 -7.58 -30.45
CA LYS A 947 -48.23 -9.06 -30.47
C LYS A 947 -46.95 -9.57 -29.79
N LYS A 948 -45.77 -9.00 -30.13
CA LYS A 948 -44.50 -9.43 -29.51
C LYS A 948 -44.53 -9.21 -27.99
N LYS A 949 -44.95 -8.03 -27.53
CA LYS A 949 -45.06 -7.70 -26.10
C LYS A 949 -46.09 -8.57 -25.37
N PHE A 950 -47.18 -8.94 -26.03
CA PHE A 950 -48.25 -9.77 -25.44
C PHE A 950 -47.82 -11.24 -25.26
N ILE A 951 -47.01 -11.77 -26.18
CA ILE A 951 -46.37 -13.09 -25.99
C ILE A 951 -45.41 -13.04 -24.78
N MET A 952 -44.62 -11.97 -24.67
CA MET A 952 -43.73 -11.73 -23.52
C MET A 952 -44.48 -11.53 -22.19
N TYR A 953 -45.74 -11.07 -22.23
CA TYR A 953 -46.62 -11.00 -21.07
C TYR A 953 -47.11 -12.37 -20.61
N CYS A 954 -47.49 -13.23 -21.56
CA CYS A 954 -47.88 -14.60 -21.24
C CYS A 954 -46.71 -15.35 -20.58
N ASP A 955 -45.55 -15.30 -21.22
CA ASP A 955 -44.26 -15.82 -20.74
C ASP A 955 -43.94 -15.32 -19.32
N TRP A 956 -43.99 -14.01 -19.08
CA TRP A 956 -43.74 -13.39 -17.76
C TRP A 956 -44.76 -13.77 -16.67
N LYS A 957 -46.00 -14.14 -17.03
CA LYS A 957 -47.04 -14.61 -16.10
C LYS A 957 -47.05 -16.12 -15.85
N GLY A 958 -46.27 -16.91 -16.60
CA GLY A 958 -46.44 -18.36 -16.63
C GLY A 958 -47.72 -18.81 -17.35
N TYR A 959 -48.26 -17.98 -18.26
CA TYR A 959 -49.36 -18.34 -19.15
C TYR A 959 -48.85 -18.87 -20.49
N ILE A 960 -49.50 -19.90 -21.02
CA ILE A 960 -49.17 -20.46 -22.33
C ILE A 960 -49.88 -19.63 -23.42
N PHE A 961 -49.14 -19.01 -24.32
CA PHE A 961 -49.72 -18.29 -25.47
C PHE A 961 -50.13 -19.28 -26.57
N ASN A 962 -51.41 -19.28 -26.95
CA ASN A 962 -52.02 -20.22 -27.90
C ASN A 962 -51.73 -21.70 -27.55
N PRO A 963 -52.20 -22.21 -26.38
CA PRO A 963 -51.86 -23.54 -25.88
C PRO A 963 -52.21 -24.68 -26.83
N HIS A 964 -53.29 -24.53 -27.62
CA HIS A 964 -53.71 -25.46 -28.69
C HIS A 964 -52.67 -25.64 -29.83
N LYS A 965 -51.53 -24.94 -29.80
CA LYS A 965 -50.39 -25.10 -30.73
C LYS A 965 -49.31 -26.04 -30.20
N TYR A 966 -49.44 -26.53 -28.97
CA TYR A 966 -48.46 -27.35 -28.28
C TYR A 966 -49.04 -28.71 -27.88
N ASP A 967 -48.21 -29.75 -27.91
CA ASP A 967 -48.51 -31.08 -27.41
C ASP A 967 -48.61 -31.07 -25.88
N SER A 968 -49.81 -31.38 -25.37
CA SER A 968 -50.15 -31.42 -23.95
C SER A 968 -49.34 -32.42 -23.11
N LYS A 969 -48.61 -33.36 -23.74
CA LYS A 969 -47.79 -34.37 -23.06
C LYS A 969 -46.28 -34.16 -23.20
N THR A 970 -45.82 -33.35 -24.15
CA THR A 970 -44.38 -33.10 -24.36
C THR A 970 -43.96 -31.64 -24.35
N GLY A 971 -44.90 -30.71 -24.23
CA GLY A 971 -44.66 -29.26 -24.23
C GLY A 971 -44.15 -28.71 -25.57
N LYS A 972 -44.11 -29.53 -26.62
CA LYS A 972 -43.49 -29.18 -27.91
C LYS A 972 -44.53 -28.62 -28.89
N PRO A 973 -44.14 -27.64 -29.74
CA PRO A 973 -45.04 -27.10 -30.76
C PRO A 973 -45.38 -28.16 -31.82
N PHE A 974 -46.64 -28.21 -32.27
CA PHE A 974 -47.07 -29.11 -33.34
C PHE A 974 -46.44 -28.79 -34.71
N GLN A 975 -45.96 -27.57 -34.91
CA GLN A 975 -45.39 -27.11 -36.18
C GLN A 975 -44.18 -26.19 -35.93
N LEU A 976 -43.13 -26.40 -36.73
CA LEU A 976 -41.92 -25.58 -36.77
C LEU A 976 -41.76 -24.90 -38.14
N ASP A 977 -41.18 -23.70 -38.15
CA ASP A 977 -40.77 -23.03 -39.38
C ASP A 977 -39.43 -23.55 -39.94
N LYS A 978 -38.96 -22.95 -41.03
CA LYS A 978 -37.71 -23.35 -41.70
C LYS A 978 -36.43 -23.07 -40.88
N ASP A 979 -36.53 -22.19 -39.88
CA ASP A 979 -35.44 -21.86 -38.94
C ASP A 979 -35.55 -22.66 -37.64
N GLY A 980 -36.52 -23.58 -37.52
CA GLY A 980 -36.75 -24.42 -36.34
C GLY A 980 -37.55 -23.75 -35.22
N ARG A 981 -38.28 -22.65 -35.49
CA ARG A 981 -39.07 -21.90 -34.49
C ARG A 981 -40.54 -22.32 -34.46
N PRO A 982 -41.25 -22.24 -33.32
CA PRO A 982 -42.65 -22.67 -33.19
C PRO A 982 -43.62 -21.79 -33.99
N ILE A 983 -44.50 -22.41 -34.78
CA ILE A 983 -45.58 -21.72 -35.51
C ILE A 983 -46.81 -21.54 -34.59
N ILE A 984 -46.73 -20.53 -33.73
CA ILE A 984 -47.74 -20.21 -32.70
C ILE A 984 -48.95 -19.39 -33.21
N ASP A 985 -49.02 -19.11 -34.52
CA ASP A 985 -50.05 -18.26 -35.11
C ASP A 985 -51.40 -18.97 -35.25
N ASP A 986 -52.44 -18.45 -34.60
CA ASP A 986 -53.84 -18.85 -34.81
C ASP A 986 -54.56 -17.85 -35.71
N LYS A 987 -54.93 -18.28 -36.92
CA LYS A 987 -55.56 -17.46 -37.96
C LYS A 987 -56.65 -18.25 -38.67
N ALA A 988 -57.86 -17.69 -38.73
CA ALA A 988 -59.01 -18.26 -39.43
C ALA A 988 -59.80 -17.15 -40.12
N GLY A 989 -60.24 -17.38 -41.37
CA GLY A 989 -61.04 -16.41 -42.13
C GLY A 989 -60.35 -15.05 -42.39
N GLY A 990 -59.01 -14.98 -42.29
CA GLY A 990 -58.25 -13.73 -42.37
C GLY A 990 -58.17 -12.94 -41.04
N ILE A 991 -58.82 -13.43 -39.98
CA ILE A 991 -58.75 -12.88 -38.62
C ILE A 991 -57.70 -13.67 -37.83
N GLU A 992 -56.97 -12.97 -36.94
CA GLU A 992 -55.98 -13.57 -36.04
C GLU A 992 -56.51 -13.56 -34.60
N TYR A 993 -56.23 -14.64 -33.87
CA TYR A 993 -56.77 -14.90 -32.54
C TYR A 993 -55.64 -15.18 -31.54
N PHE A 994 -55.84 -14.75 -30.29
CA PHE A 994 -54.98 -15.05 -29.15
C PHE A 994 -55.80 -15.83 -28.11
N THR A 995 -55.20 -16.88 -27.54
CA THR A 995 -55.72 -17.65 -26.42
C THR A 995 -54.68 -17.65 -25.31
N VAL A 996 -55.05 -17.25 -24.10
CA VAL A 996 -54.16 -17.21 -22.93
C VAL A 996 -54.47 -18.44 -22.07
N GLY A 997 -53.56 -19.42 -22.06
CA GLY A 997 -53.69 -20.67 -21.33
C GLY A 997 -53.19 -20.57 -19.90
N THR A 998 -54.00 -20.95 -18.91
CA THR A 998 -53.50 -21.31 -17.57
C THR A 998 -52.88 -22.71 -17.61
N GLY A 999 -51.96 -23.04 -16.69
CA GLY A 999 -51.13 -24.26 -16.73
C GLY A 999 -51.85 -25.63 -16.71
N SER A 1000 -53.18 -25.65 -16.63
CA SER A 1000 -54.02 -26.86 -16.74
C SER A 1000 -54.80 -26.97 -18.05
N TYR A 1001 -54.76 -25.96 -18.93
CA TYR A 1001 -55.60 -25.91 -20.13
C TYR A 1001 -54.92 -26.53 -21.35
N THR A 1002 -55.18 -27.82 -21.58
CA THR A 1002 -54.55 -28.65 -22.62
C THR A 1002 -55.22 -28.58 -24.00
N GLY A 1003 -56.18 -27.66 -24.22
CA GLY A 1003 -56.79 -27.37 -25.53
C GLY A 1003 -57.82 -28.39 -26.04
N ASP A 1004 -57.79 -29.64 -25.56
CA ASP A 1004 -58.75 -30.69 -25.90
C ASP A 1004 -60.07 -30.52 -25.12
N GLY A 1005 -61.12 -30.09 -25.80
CA GLY A 1005 -62.41 -29.78 -25.17
C GLY A 1005 -63.31 -30.99 -24.94
N ILE A 1006 -63.15 -31.68 -23.80
CA ILE A 1006 -64.16 -32.58 -23.21
C ILE A 1006 -64.26 -32.28 -21.70
N PRO A 1007 -65.46 -32.02 -21.15
CA PRO A 1007 -65.67 -32.03 -19.70
C PRO A 1007 -65.90 -33.47 -19.22
N GLU A 1008 -65.01 -33.98 -18.37
CA GLU A 1008 -65.23 -35.19 -17.58
C GLU A 1008 -65.24 -34.86 -16.07
N ASP A 1009 -65.81 -35.77 -15.30
CA ASP A 1009 -66.43 -35.48 -14.00
C ASP A 1009 -65.47 -35.27 -12.81
N ASP A 1010 -66.03 -34.73 -11.74
CA ASP A 1010 -65.39 -34.55 -10.44
C ASP A 1010 -65.02 -35.91 -9.80
N SER A 1011 -63.73 -36.26 -9.71
CA SER A 1011 -63.12 -36.82 -8.48
C SER A 1011 -61.66 -37.27 -8.62
N THR A 1012 -60.87 -36.98 -7.57
CA THR A 1012 -59.59 -37.63 -7.20
C THR A 1012 -58.49 -37.73 -8.26
N ASN A 1013 -57.49 -36.84 -8.17
CA ASN A 1013 -56.09 -37.25 -7.98
C ASN A 1013 -55.21 -36.11 -7.45
N GLU A 1014 -53.98 -36.46 -7.04
CA GLU A 1014 -53.10 -35.63 -6.22
C GLU A 1014 -52.37 -34.50 -6.99
N GLN A 1015 -51.96 -33.46 -6.25
CA GLN A 1015 -51.19 -32.34 -6.80
C GLN A 1015 -49.72 -32.73 -7.04
N THR A 1016 -49.40 -33.26 -8.23
CA THR A 1016 -48.03 -33.19 -8.76
C THR A 1016 -47.85 -31.86 -9.50
N LEU A 1017 -47.19 -30.89 -8.85
CA LEU A 1017 -46.57 -29.77 -9.56
C LEU A 1017 -45.57 -30.34 -10.58
N ILE A 1018 -45.61 -29.82 -11.80
CA ILE A 1018 -44.60 -30.08 -12.83
C ILE A 1018 -43.72 -28.83 -12.87
N ASP A 1019 -42.45 -28.99 -12.46
CA ASP A 1019 -41.43 -27.96 -12.66
C ASP A 1019 -41.19 -27.74 -14.17
N PHE A 1020 -40.98 -26.49 -14.56
CA PHE A 1020 -40.78 -26.03 -15.95
C PHE A 1020 -39.41 -25.36 -16.12
#